data_AF-A0A9P5EDC7-F1
#
_entry.id   AF-A0A9P5EDC7-F1
#
_cell.length_a   1.000
_cell.length_b   1.000
_cell.length_c   1.000
_cell.angle_alpha   90.00
_cell.angle_beta   90.00
_cell.angle_gamma   90.00
#
_symmetry.space_group_name_H-M   'P 1'
#
loop_
_entity.id
_entity.type
_entity.pdbx_description
1 polymer ?
#
loop_
_entity_poly.entity_id
_entity_poly.type
_entity_poly.pdbx_seq_one_letter_code
_entity_poly.pdbx_strand_id
1 'polypeptide(L)'
;MDDQVHKPHRKAKDKKKGHTGDRNPKAFTFSNPGKLLKSNARSADIKERRFHVPLVDRLPDEPPPKLVTIIGPPGVGKTTLLKSLIRRYAKETISDPQGPITVVTSKKQRLTFVECPNQLEAMVDLAKIADIVLLMIDGNYGFEMETMEALNIFSSVGMPGNVFTILTHLDLFKKVQTLKDAKKRIKRRLWSELYQGAHLFYLSGVMNGRYPDREIHNLSRFLSVMKNPRPLVWRNSHPYTIVDSYRDITHPTKVEEDPKCDRSVVVSGYLRGTNFASQGQRVHIPGLGDFTVANLEVLPDPCPTPAMEQAMAKITGKTTRRRLDEKEKKLYAPLSDRSGLKIDGDAIWITREKGFNFDKDAEDGERGEGEELIVGLQGERKLLGQTEEGVQLFKGGEQLKDVVEDNDTGRKTQRFAHLPDRDGESDEEMVDDEGFVSGEEDGESDVEEEFDEGKLGKIFLKDSERDGDDEDVAFADSDSDLGSISGLEDEDGDMDGEGFDSDEEAAALKWKENMAERAKRLHGKRRSYHIPDLARFMYDDSITPQEALKRWRGEDREGEEDIEASEDDDDFFKKSKQETDDKVEDRSIPLYDYQDLAAKWSLQANVEALRRRFATSASRGGDDDEFDGIDDDQDDDEGDGVFEDLETGEQHGPEEPDEEENFEGERERNAKRKEELKLRFEEEDREGFLNDKANARREGGEQEFGEDEWYESQKALIQKQLDINKAEFENLDERQRAVVEGFKAGKYAKIVLDGIPAEFVQMFDAKMPLILGGLSPTEDRFGYVQVRIKKHRWHKKILKTNDPLIFSLGWRRFQTMPIYSISDSRTRNRMLKYTPEHMHCFATIYGPLIAPNSGFVCFNSFSSSNPGFRIAATGTVLSVDESTEIVKKLKLTGTADKIHKNTAFIKGMFNSSLEIAKFEGASIKTVSGVRGQIKRALSKPEGHFRATFEDKILYSDIVFLRAWYPIKPHRFYSPVTNLIGWQAMRLTGEVRRAEGIETPSQKNSQYRKIERETRHFNPLRVPRALAAELPFKSQIVQARKQNKETYMQKRAVVLNKEEKTARNLLQQLTTIRNDKVARRAAKKEEKRAEYRKKLAESEEKKEAREKKESKEFWRKNGRKRQAADEGAGGGGQKRRK
;
A
#
# COMPACT_ATOMS: atom_id res chain seq x y z
N MET A 1 12.20 93.03 -13.85
CA MET A 1 12.19 92.22 -15.07
C MET A 1 13.64 91.82 -15.29
N ASP A 2 14.10 90.61 -14.99
CA ASP A 2 13.46 89.36 -14.53
C ASP A 2 14.53 88.61 -13.68
N ASP A 3 14.29 87.74 -12.68
CA ASP A 3 13.14 86.90 -12.30
C ASP A 3 12.77 87.05 -10.81
N GLN A 4 11.47 87.09 -10.48
CA GLN A 4 11.01 86.83 -9.10
C GLN A 4 10.72 85.33 -8.90
N VAL A 5 11.70 84.59 -8.41
CA VAL A 5 11.49 83.19 -8.02
C VAL A 5 10.68 83.12 -6.72
N HIS A 6 9.37 82.96 -6.83
CA HIS A 6 8.48 82.70 -5.69
C HIS A 6 8.94 81.44 -4.95
N LYS A 7 9.42 81.61 -3.70
CA LYS A 7 9.78 80.46 -2.86
C LYS A 7 8.51 79.70 -2.49
N PRO A 8 8.40 78.39 -2.80
CA PRO A 8 7.23 77.61 -2.43
C PRO A 8 7.09 77.57 -0.91
N HIS A 9 5.87 77.82 -0.43
CA HIS A 9 5.54 77.66 0.98
C HIS A 9 5.76 76.19 1.38
N ARG A 10 6.30 75.96 2.58
CA ARG A 10 6.59 74.61 3.05
C ARG A 10 5.27 73.85 3.24
N LYS A 11 4.97 72.86 2.38
CA LYS A 11 3.85 71.93 2.59
C LYS A 11 3.88 71.42 4.03
N ALA A 12 2.70 71.34 4.66
CA ALA A 12 2.56 70.88 6.02
C ALA A 12 3.28 69.54 6.19
N LYS A 13 4.00 69.38 7.30
CA LYS A 13 4.78 68.18 7.54
C LYS A 13 3.82 67.01 7.72
N ASP A 14 3.76 66.11 6.74
CA ASP A 14 2.99 64.87 6.89
C ASP A 14 3.37 64.21 8.21
N LYS A 15 2.40 64.13 9.12
CA LYS A 15 2.56 63.38 10.36
C LYS A 15 2.91 61.97 9.91
N LYS A 16 4.02 61.39 10.42
CA LYS A 16 4.34 59.97 10.24
C LYS A 16 3.05 59.19 10.50
N LYS A 17 2.44 58.63 9.44
CA LYS A 17 1.05 58.16 9.49
C LYS A 17 0.92 57.21 10.68
N GLY A 18 0.07 57.60 11.64
CA GLY A 18 -0.29 56.72 12.74
C GLY A 18 -1.05 55.55 12.14
N HIS A 19 -0.54 54.35 12.37
CA HIS A 19 -1.10 53.04 12.01
C HIS A 19 -1.97 52.98 10.74
N THR A 20 -1.42 52.48 9.64
CA THR A 20 -2.06 52.34 8.32
C THR A 20 -3.07 51.18 8.22
N GLY A 21 -3.83 50.92 9.27
CA GLY A 21 -4.90 49.92 9.28
C GLY A 21 -5.90 50.22 10.39
N ASP A 22 -7.16 49.87 10.19
CA ASP A 22 -8.29 50.37 11.00
C ASP A 22 -8.26 49.95 12.48
N ARG A 23 -7.45 48.95 12.84
CA ARG A 23 -7.33 48.42 14.21
C ARG A 23 -6.00 48.77 14.86
N ASN A 24 -6.05 49.36 16.06
CA ASN A 24 -4.87 49.76 16.83
C ASN A 24 -4.12 48.54 17.44
N PRO A 25 -2.92 48.17 16.95
CA PRO A 25 -2.23 46.95 17.37
C PRO A 25 -1.66 47.03 18.78
N LYS A 26 -1.56 48.24 19.37
CA LYS A 26 -1.16 48.40 20.78
C LYS A 26 -2.28 47.99 21.74
N ALA A 27 -3.54 48.13 21.32
CA ALA A 27 -4.69 47.65 22.07
C ALA A 27 -4.78 46.12 22.04
N PHE A 28 -4.48 45.50 20.88
CA PHE A 28 -4.46 44.04 20.71
C PHE A 28 -3.11 43.41 21.13
N THR A 29 -2.62 43.76 22.33
CA THR A 29 -1.42 43.13 22.93
C THR A 29 -1.79 42.16 24.05
N PHE A 30 -0.99 41.11 24.21
CA PHE A 30 -1.24 40.07 25.22
C PHE A 30 -0.65 40.45 26.59
N SER A 31 -1.42 40.24 27.66
CA SER A 31 -1.01 40.55 29.04
C SER A 31 0.23 39.81 29.53
N ASN A 32 0.53 38.63 28.97
CA ASN A 32 1.62 37.76 29.41
C ASN A 32 2.39 37.15 28.21
N PRO A 33 3.24 37.95 27.50
CA PRO A 33 3.92 37.50 26.29
C PRO A 33 4.83 36.29 26.52
N GLY A 34 5.53 36.22 27.66
CA GLY A 34 6.39 35.08 28.00
C GLY A 34 5.65 33.75 28.24
N LYS A 35 4.39 33.80 28.71
CA LYS A 35 3.53 32.61 28.85
C LYS A 35 2.99 32.19 27.48
N LEU A 36 2.56 33.15 26.67
CA LEU A 36 2.08 32.91 25.31
C LEU A 36 3.18 32.27 24.45
N LEU A 37 4.40 32.80 24.44
CA LEU A 37 5.53 32.23 23.69
C LEU A 37 5.80 30.76 24.05
N LYS A 38 5.78 30.42 25.35
CA LYS A 38 5.94 29.02 25.80
C LYS A 38 4.77 28.13 25.39
N SER A 39 3.54 28.66 25.42
CA SER A 39 2.34 27.95 24.99
C SER A 39 2.37 27.69 23.49
N ASN A 40 2.71 28.71 22.69
CA ASN A 40 2.77 28.65 21.23
C ASN A 40 3.88 27.71 20.75
N ALA A 41 5.09 27.79 21.35
CA ALA A 41 6.16 26.84 21.05
C ALA A 41 5.72 25.40 21.36
N ARG A 42 5.11 25.16 22.53
CA ARG A 42 4.58 23.83 22.88
C ARG A 42 3.44 23.38 21.97
N SER A 43 2.57 24.27 21.49
CA SER A 43 1.49 23.90 20.58
C SER A 43 2.02 23.60 19.18
N ALA A 44 3.02 24.34 18.70
CA ALA A 44 3.75 24.05 17.46
C ALA A 44 4.45 22.67 17.54
N ASP A 45 5.23 22.40 18.60
CA ASP A 45 5.86 21.09 18.84
C ASP A 45 4.83 19.94 18.87
N ILE A 46 3.60 20.20 19.34
CA ILE A 46 2.52 19.21 19.37
C ILE A 46 1.85 19.04 18.00
N LYS A 47 1.65 20.13 17.24
CA LYS A 47 1.17 20.08 15.84
C LYS A 47 2.16 19.31 14.96
N GLU A 48 3.45 19.67 15.01
CA GLU A 48 4.52 19.03 14.23
C GLU A 48 4.57 17.50 14.47
N ARG A 49 4.38 17.07 15.72
CA ARG A 49 4.31 15.63 16.08
C ARG A 49 3.05 14.91 15.61
N ARG A 50 1.98 15.62 15.24
CA ARG A 50 0.75 15.03 14.65
C ARG A 50 0.86 14.85 13.15
N PHE A 51 1.72 15.64 12.48
CA PHE A 51 1.94 15.51 11.05
C PHE A 51 2.62 14.17 10.73
N HIS A 52 2.06 13.47 9.76
CA HIS A 52 2.54 12.20 9.25
C HIS A 52 2.51 12.27 7.71
N VAL A 53 3.11 11.30 7.02
CA VAL A 53 2.94 11.20 5.57
C VAL A 53 1.45 10.92 5.28
N PRO A 54 0.76 11.73 4.46
CA PRO A 54 -0.60 11.42 4.03
C PRO A 54 -0.55 10.15 3.16
N LEU A 55 -1.30 9.13 3.58
CA LEU A 55 -1.42 7.84 2.89
C LEU A 55 -2.90 7.51 2.79
N VAL A 56 -3.31 6.93 1.66
CA VAL A 56 -4.68 6.47 1.44
C VAL A 56 -5.01 5.34 2.42
N ASP A 57 -6.07 5.49 3.20
CA ASP A 57 -6.69 4.40 3.96
C ASP A 57 -7.73 3.73 3.05
N ARG A 58 -7.59 2.42 2.80
CA ARG A 58 -8.51 1.65 1.93
C ARG A 58 -9.39 0.71 2.75
N LEU A 59 -9.64 1.05 4.01
CA LEU A 59 -10.53 0.29 4.88
C LEU A 59 -12.00 0.51 4.45
N PRO A 60 -12.77 -0.54 4.12
CA PRO A 60 -14.18 -0.39 3.80
C PRO A 60 -15.03 -0.11 5.05
N ASP A 61 -16.26 0.40 4.85
CA ASP A 61 -17.25 0.66 5.91
C ASP A 61 -17.57 -0.59 6.76
N GLU A 62 -17.56 -1.75 6.11
CA GLU A 62 -17.61 -3.08 6.74
C GLU A 62 -16.19 -3.68 6.81
N PRO A 63 -15.35 -3.29 7.80
CA PRO A 63 -13.97 -3.74 7.84
C PRO A 63 -13.87 -5.26 8.07
N PRO A 64 -12.90 -5.96 7.46
CA PRO A 64 -12.61 -7.35 7.81
C PRO A 64 -12.17 -7.47 9.28
N PRO A 65 -12.32 -8.67 9.90
CA PRO A 65 -11.91 -8.88 11.29
C PRO A 65 -10.40 -8.62 11.47
N LYS A 66 -10.02 -7.63 12.30
CA LYS A 66 -8.61 -7.21 12.45
C LYS A 66 -7.76 -8.37 12.95
N LEU A 67 -6.59 -8.57 12.36
CA LEU A 67 -5.78 -9.74 12.67
C LEU A 67 -4.86 -9.55 13.87
N VAL A 68 -4.94 -10.47 14.83
CA VAL A 68 -4.13 -10.54 16.04
C VAL A 68 -3.23 -11.77 15.99
N THR A 69 -1.94 -11.60 15.68
CA THR A 69 -0.97 -12.70 15.73
C THR A 69 -0.39 -12.88 17.13
N ILE A 70 -0.43 -14.09 17.65
CA ILE A 70 0.26 -14.48 18.89
C ILE A 70 1.63 -15.04 18.50
N ILE A 71 2.70 -14.30 18.79
CA ILE A 71 4.08 -14.67 18.43
C ILE A 71 4.91 -14.78 19.69
N GLY A 72 5.72 -15.81 19.80
CA GLY A 72 6.60 -16.06 20.92
C GLY A 72 7.34 -17.39 20.77
N PRO A 73 8.35 -17.63 21.62
CA PRO A 73 9.21 -18.80 21.52
C PRO A 73 8.47 -20.11 21.86
N PRO A 74 9.06 -21.28 21.58
CA PRO A 74 8.53 -22.56 22.02
C PRO A 74 8.28 -22.58 23.54
N GLY A 75 7.14 -23.14 23.96
CA GLY A 75 6.83 -23.33 25.38
C GLY A 75 6.36 -22.10 26.17
N VAL A 76 6.30 -20.90 25.58
CA VAL A 76 5.97 -19.64 26.30
C VAL A 76 4.50 -19.48 26.77
N GLY A 77 3.59 -20.37 26.31
CA GLY A 77 2.16 -20.32 26.62
C GLY A 77 1.26 -19.65 25.56
N LYS A 78 1.59 -19.75 24.28
CA LYS A 78 0.79 -19.17 23.18
C LYS A 78 -0.63 -19.72 23.12
N THR A 79 -0.77 -21.04 23.10
CA THR A 79 -2.07 -21.74 23.03
C THR A 79 -2.90 -21.52 24.30
N THR A 80 -2.28 -21.44 25.49
CA THR A 80 -3.00 -21.11 26.74
C THR A 80 -3.49 -19.67 26.77
N LEU A 81 -2.75 -18.73 26.16
CA LEU A 81 -3.23 -17.35 25.95
C LEU A 81 -4.43 -17.33 25.00
N LEU A 82 -4.36 -18.06 23.88
CA LEU A 82 -5.44 -18.16 22.90
C LEU A 82 -6.73 -18.71 23.55
N LYS A 83 -6.64 -19.86 24.24
CA LYS A 83 -7.75 -20.44 25.03
C LYS A 83 -8.36 -19.44 26.02
N SER A 84 -7.52 -18.71 26.74
CA SER A 84 -7.96 -17.74 27.76
C SER A 84 -8.68 -16.53 27.14
N LEU A 85 -8.22 -16.05 25.98
CA LEU A 85 -8.85 -14.95 25.24
C LEU A 85 -10.20 -15.38 24.64
N ILE A 86 -10.29 -16.56 24.04
CA ILE A 86 -11.53 -17.09 23.45
C ILE A 86 -12.59 -17.27 24.53
N ARG A 87 -12.26 -17.92 25.65
CA ARG A 87 -13.18 -18.07 26.80
C ARG A 87 -13.60 -16.72 27.38
N ARG A 88 -12.78 -15.67 27.28
CA ARG A 88 -13.14 -14.32 27.73
C ARG A 88 -14.14 -13.62 26.80
N TYR A 89 -14.04 -13.81 25.49
CA TYR A 89 -14.92 -13.15 24.52
C TYR A 89 -16.20 -13.94 24.23
N ALA A 90 -16.07 -15.22 23.86
CA ALA A 90 -17.17 -16.08 23.42
C ALA A 90 -17.85 -16.87 24.55
N LYS A 91 -17.27 -16.88 25.77
CA LYS A 91 -17.64 -17.79 26.87
C LYS A 91 -17.50 -19.29 26.58
N GLU A 92 -17.03 -19.72 25.41
CA GLU A 92 -16.78 -21.14 25.12
C GLU A 92 -15.37 -21.60 25.56
N THR A 93 -15.22 -22.91 25.82
CA THR A 93 -13.93 -23.56 26.12
C THR A 93 -13.52 -24.43 24.94
N ILE A 94 -12.33 -24.16 24.37
CA ILE A 94 -11.74 -24.97 23.29
C ILE A 94 -10.59 -25.81 23.84
N SER A 95 -10.62 -27.11 23.54
CA SER A 95 -9.62 -28.14 23.86
C SER A 95 -8.33 -27.97 23.06
N ASP A 96 -8.40 -27.89 21.73
CA ASP A 96 -7.24 -27.62 20.87
C ASP A 96 -7.56 -26.54 19.80
N PRO A 97 -7.23 -25.26 20.06
CA PRO A 97 -7.47 -24.19 19.10
C PRO A 97 -6.42 -24.22 17.99
N GLN A 98 -6.85 -24.63 16.79
CA GLN A 98 -6.04 -24.72 15.57
C GLN A 98 -6.57 -23.77 14.47
N GLY A 99 -5.69 -23.29 13.60
CA GLY A 99 -6.03 -22.32 12.56
C GLY A 99 -6.36 -20.91 13.09
N PRO A 100 -6.92 -20.04 12.24
CA PRO A 100 -7.42 -18.73 12.63
C PRO A 100 -8.80 -18.83 13.31
N ILE A 101 -9.00 -17.99 14.34
CA ILE A 101 -10.23 -18.00 15.16
C ILE A 101 -10.82 -16.59 15.20
N THR A 102 -11.98 -16.42 14.58
CA THR A 102 -12.66 -15.12 14.47
C THR A 102 -13.71 -14.96 15.57
N VAL A 103 -13.68 -13.84 16.28
CA VAL A 103 -14.57 -13.53 17.41
C VAL A 103 -15.10 -12.10 17.34
N VAL A 104 -16.38 -11.93 17.63
CA VAL A 104 -16.99 -10.59 17.77
C VAL A 104 -16.59 -9.99 19.12
N THR A 105 -16.01 -8.78 19.11
CA THR A 105 -15.53 -8.11 20.35
C THR A 105 -16.24 -6.79 20.66
N SER A 106 -16.83 -6.17 19.64
CA SER A 106 -17.54 -4.89 19.72
C SER A 106 -18.54 -4.79 18.58
N LYS A 107 -19.55 -3.92 18.71
CA LYS A 107 -20.63 -3.79 17.71
C LYS A 107 -20.16 -3.47 16.29
N LYS A 108 -19.00 -2.82 16.15
CA LYS A 108 -18.34 -2.50 14.86
C LYS A 108 -17.05 -3.25 14.59
N GLN A 109 -16.55 -4.09 15.52
CA GLN A 109 -15.22 -4.72 15.39
C GLN A 109 -15.20 -6.18 15.83
N ARG A 110 -14.78 -7.03 14.89
CA ARG A 110 -14.42 -8.44 15.07
C ARG A 110 -12.90 -8.59 14.97
N LEU A 111 -12.33 -9.58 15.66
CA LEU A 111 -10.89 -9.89 15.66
C LEU A 111 -10.68 -11.32 15.21
N THR A 112 -9.65 -11.57 14.41
CA THR A 112 -9.17 -12.93 14.09
C THR A 112 -7.87 -13.18 14.84
N PHE A 113 -7.87 -14.15 15.75
CA PHE A 113 -6.66 -14.59 16.45
C PHE A 113 -5.97 -15.69 15.66
N VAL A 114 -4.65 -15.60 15.51
CA VAL A 114 -3.83 -16.64 14.88
C VAL A 114 -2.61 -16.93 15.75
N GLU A 115 -2.41 -18.18 16.15
CA GLU A 115 -1.15 -18.60 16.78
C GLU A 115 -0.06 -18.74 15.71
N CYS A 116 1.11 -18.17 15.96
CA CYS A 116 2.28 -18.42 15.13
C CYS A 116 3.00 -19.69 15.60
N PRO A 117 3.19 -20.71 14.74
CA PRO A 117 4.05 -21.84 15.05
C PRO A 117 5.52 -21.40 15.19
N ASN A 118 6.38 -22.28 15.70
CA ASN A 118 7.80 -21.97 16.00
C ASN A 118 8.71 -21.92 14.74
N GLN A 119 8.12 -21.98 13.53
CA GLN A 119 8.84 -21.91 12.27
C GLN A 119 9.05 -20.44 11.85
N LEU A 120 10.26 -20.11 11.39
CA LEU A 120 10.60 -18.74 10.99
C LEU A 120 9.86 -18.33 9.71
N GLU A 121 9.56 -19.32 8.88
CA GLU A 121 8.72 -19.30 7.70
C GLU A 121 7.35 -18.66 8.02
N ALA A 122 6.61 -19.23 8.96
CA ALA A 122 5.30 -18.72 9.38
C ALA A 122 5.41 -17.35 10.07
N MET A 123 6.46 -17.11 10.89
CA MET A 123 6.71 -15.79 11.49
C MET A 123 6.87 -14.70 10.42
N VAL A 124 7.54 -15.01 9.30
CA VAL A 124 7.75 -14.09 8.17
C VAL A 124 6.46 -13.79 7.44
N ASP A 125 5.60 -14.78 7.19
CA ASP A 125 4.36 -14.55 6.46
C ASP A 125 3.32 -13.84 7.31
N LEU A 126 3.13 -14.30 8.56
CA LEU A 126 2.28 -13.61 9.54
C LEU A 126 2.73 -12.16 9.75
N ALA A 127 4.03 -11.86 9.72
CA ALA A 127 4.51 -10.49 9.86
C ALA A 127 4.08 -9.55 8.72
N LYS A 128 3.88 -10.07 7.50
CA LYS A 128 3.37 -9.27 6.36
C LYS A 128 1.93 -8.82 6.59
N ILE A 129 1.10 -9.67 7.19
CA ILE A 129 -0.35 -9.50 7.34
C ILE A 129 -0.82 -8.99 8.72
N ALA A 130 -0.04 -9.14 9.79
CA ALA A 130 -0.48 -8.85 11.17
C ALA A 130 -0.84 -7.39 11.43
N ASP A 131 -2.10 -7.08 11.75
CA ASP A 131 -2.52 -5.72 12.16
C ASP A 131 -2.08 -5.41 13.59
N ILE A 132 -2.14 -6.43 14.45
CA ILE A 132 -1.88 -6.40 15.87
C ILE A 132 -0.97 -7.59 16.21
N VAL A 133 0.07 -7.34 16.99
CA VAL A 133 0.98 -8.42 17.46
C VAL A 133 0.90 -8.53 18.98
N LEU A 134 0.59 -9.73 19.46
CA LEU A 134 0.79 -10.15 20.84
C LEU A 134 2.14 -10.88 20.94
N LEU A 135 3.18 -10.15 21.32
CA LEU A 135 4.53 -10.68 21.48
C LEU A 135 4.72 -11.26 22.88
N MET A 136 4.80 -12.57 23.00
CA MET A 136 5.02 -13.27 24.27
C MET A 136 6.51 -13.42 24.56
N ILE A 137 6.89 -13.15 25.81
CA ILE A 137 8.25 -13.26 26.33
C ILE A 137 8.20 -14.00 27.66
N ASP A 138 9.05 -15.01 27.82
CA ASP A 138 9.25 -15.67 29.12
C ASP A 138 9.92 -14.69 30.10
N GLY A 139 9.28 -14.46 31.25
CA GLY A 139 9.80 -13.54 32.25
C GLY A 139 11.06 -14.01 32.96
N ASN A 140 11.19 -15.32 33.17
CA ASN A 140 12.25 -15.98 33.94
C ASN A 140 13.50 -16.18 33.09
N TYR A 141 13.34 -16.68 31.86
CA TYR A 141 14.41 -16.82 30.87
C TYR A 141 14.81 -15.46 30.28
N GLY A 142 13.83 -14.63 29.89
CA GLY A 142 14.03 -13.32 29.26
C GLY A 142 13.89 -13.36 27.73
N PHE A 143 14.71 -12.59 27.04
CA PHE A 143 14.62 -12.47 25.58
C PHE A 143 15.28 -13.64 24.85
N GLU A 144 14.49 -14.33 24.03
CA GLU A 144 14.96 -15.39 23.14
C GLU A 144 15.24 -14.89 21.73
N MET A 145 16.04 -15.64 20.98
CA MET A 145 16.44 -15.28 19.62
C MET A 145 15.23 -15.13 18.69
N GLU A 146 14.21 -15.98 18.81
CA GLU A 146 12.99 -15.92 18.00
C GLU A 146 12.20 -14.62 18.21
N THR A 147 12.05 -14.18 19.47
CA THR A 147 11.38 -12.90 19.79
C THR A 147 12.10 -11.72 19.14
N MET A 148 13.44 -11.77 19.12
CA MET A 148 14.29 -10.76 18.53
C MET A 148 14.30 -10.85 16.99
N GLU A 149 14.19 -12.05 16.42
CA GLU A 149 14.06 -12.27 14.97
C GLU A 149 12.74 -11.69 14.47
N ALA A 150 11.60 -12.04 15.11
CA ALA A 150 10.28 -11.49 14.78
C ALA A 150 10.26 -9.95 14.78
N LEU A 151 10.80 -9.32 15.84
CA LEU A 151 10.91 -7.85 15.91
C LEU A 151 11.73 -7.22 14.75
N ASN A 152 12.79 -7.88 14.29
CA ASN A 152 13.57 -7.41 13.15
C ASN A 152 12.90 -7.69 11.80
N ILE A 153 12.04 -8.70 11.70
CA ILE A 153 11.16 -8.92 10.53
C ILE A 153 10.10 -7.80 10.46
N PHE A 154 9.39 -7.52 11.56
CA PHE A 154 8.40 -6.43 11.60
C PHE A 154 8.99 -5.08 11.21
N SER A 155 10.16 -4.71 11.75
CA SER A 155 10.81 -3.43 11.43
C SER A 155 11.33 -3.29 10.00
N SER A 156 11.41 -4.38 9.23
CA SER A 156 11.91 -4.37 7.84
C SER A 156 10.82 -4.63 6.79
N VAL A 157 9.79 -5.42 7.11
CA VAL A 157 8.60 -5.62 6.27
C VAL A 157 7.62 -4.44 6.42
N GLY A 158 7.42 -3.96 7.64
CA GLY A 158 6.48 -2.88 7.96
C GLY A 158 5.97 -3.02 9.39
N MET A 159 6.25 -2.02 10.23
CA MET A 159 5.88 -2.09 11.64
C MET A 159 4.35 -1.99 11.80
N PRO A 160 3.68 -2.99 12.38
CA PRO A 160 2.23 -2.97 12.56
C PRO A 160 1.80 -1.91 13.58
N GLY A 161 0.53 -1.49 13.51
CA GLY A 161 0.04 -0.34 14.25
C GLY A 161 0.16 -0.48 15.76
N ASN A 162 -0.13 -1.68 16.29
CA ASN A 162 -0.04 -1.98 17.72
C ASN A 162 0.75 -3.27 17.97
N VAL A 163 1.82 -3.17 18.76
CA VAL A 163 2.54 -4.33 19.30
C VAL A 163 2.43 -4.31 20.82
N PHE A 164 1.69 -5.28 21.36
CA PHE A 164 1.55 -5.49 22.79
C PHE A 164 2.50 -6.61 23.21
N THR A 165 3.36 -6.34 24.18
CA THR A 165 4.22 -7.37 24.74
C THR A 165 3.58 -7.96 25.99
N ILE A 166 3.59 -9.28 26.08
CA ILE A 166 3.03 -10.04 27.19
C ILE A 166 4.18 -10.82 27.82
N LEU A 167 4.33 -10.68 29.12
CA LEU A 167 5.42 -11.29 29.88
C LEU A 167 4.83 -12.36 30.81
N THR A 168 5.17 -13.63 30.55
CA THR A 168 4.63 -14.84 31.20
C THR A 168 5.63 -15.46 32.20
N HIS A 169 5.28 -16.60 32.80
CA HIS A 169 6.12 -17.37 33.74
C HIS A 169 6.67 -16.54 34.91
N LEU A 170 5.79 -15.75 35.53
CA LEU A 170 6.14 -14.89 36.66
C LEU A 170 6.02 -15.59 38.02
N ASP A 171 5.24 -16.66 38.05
CA ASP A 171 5.14 -17.67 39.11
C ASP A 171 6.47 -18.38 39.38
N LEU A 172 7.31 -18.61 38.37
CA LEU A 172 8.64 -19.21 38.53
C LEU A 172 9.60 -18.38 39.41
N PHE A 173 9.32 -17.09 39.65
CA PHE A 173 10.16 -16.22 40.46
C PHE A 173 9.97 -16.43 41.97
N LYS A 174 10.86 -17.21 42.59
CA LYS A 174 10.92 -17.39 44.06
C LYS A 174 11.12 -16.10 44.88
N LYS A 175 11.61 -15.00 44.30
CA LYS A 175 11.89 -13.73 45.00
C LYS A 175 11.23 -12.52 44.30
N VAL A 176 10.46 -11.74 45.06
CA VAL A 176 9.73 -10.56 44.54
C VAL A 176 10.68 -9.43 44.07
N GLN A 177 11.87 -9.30 44.65
CA GLN A 177 12.86 -8.31 44.18
C GLN A 177 13.42 -8.68 42.80
N THR A 178 13.84 -9.93 42.60
CA THR A 178 14.37 -10.39 41.29
C THR A 178 13.32 -10.30 40.20
N LEU A 179 12.04 -10.56 40.53
CA LEU A 179 10.89 -10.32 39.64
C LEU A 179 10.78 -8.84 39.21
N LYS A 180 10.86 -7.89 40.17
CA LYS A 180 10.81 -6.44 39.86
C LYS A 180 11.99 -6.00 38.99
N ASP A 181 13.19 -6.52 39.25
CA ASP A 181 14.38 -6.20 38.46
C ASP A 181 14.35 -6.83 37.06
N ALA A 182 13.87 -8.07 36.92
CA ALA A 182 13.64 -8.71 35.63
C ALA A 182 12.63 -7.92 34.80
N LYS A 183 11.46 -7.57 35.36
CA LYS A 183 10.47 -6.69 34.71
C LYS A 183 11.10 -5.35 34.28
N LYS A 184 11.88 -4.70 35.14
CA LYS A 184 12.56 -3.42 34.82
C LYS A 184 13.67 -3.55 33.76
N ARG A 185 14.35 -4.70 33.69
CA ARG A 185 15.37 -5.02 32.67
C ARG A 185 14.70 -5.28 31.32
N ILE A 186 13.71 -6.17 31.28
CA ILE A 186 12.96 -6.55 30.08
C ILE A 186 12.24 -5.32 29.51
N LYS A 187 11.55 -4.54 30.34
CA LYS A 187 10.87 -3.30 29.90
C LYS A 187 11.82 -2.29 29.26
N ARG A 188 13.00 -2.04 29.85
CA ARG A 188 14.00 -1.12 29.25
C ARG A 188 14.54 -1.65 27.93
N ARG A 189 14.79 -2.96 27.84
CA ARG A 189 15.26 -3.60 26.60
C ARG A 189 14.20 -3.52 25.50
N LEU A 190 12.95 -3.81 25.84
CA LEU A 190 11.80 -3.70 24.93
C LEU A 190 11.65 -2.28 24.37
N TRP A 191 11.70 -1.27 25.24
CA TRP A 191 11.64 0.15 24.84
C TRP A 191 12.77 0.57 23.88
N SER A 192 13.94 -0.08 23.96
CA SER A 192 15.07 0.17 23.04
C SER A 192 14.94 -0.47 21.66
N GLU A 193 13.98 -1.38 21.46
CA GLU A 193 13.80 -2.14 20.21
C GLU A 193 12.44 -1.88 19.53
N LEU A 194 11.39 -1.59 20.31
CA LEU A 194 10.09 -1.13 19.81
C LEU A 194 10.06 0.40 19.73
N TYR A 195 9.60 1.03 20.82
CA TYR A 195 9.55 2.46 21.01
C TYR A 195 9.49 2.77 22.50
N GLN A 196 9.91 3.98 22.88
CA GLN A 196 9.90 4.42 24.26
C GLN A 196 8.45 4.49 24.79
N GLY A 197 8.14 3.73 25.84
CA GLY A 197 6.80 3.68 26.41
C GLY A 197 5.90 2.56 25.87
N ALA A 198 6.41 1.63 25.04
CA ALA A 198 5.65 0.46 24.59
C ALA A 198 4.97 -0.31 25.73
N HIS A 199 3.76 -0.83 25.43
CA HIS A 199 2.88 -1.50 26.38
C HIS A 199 3.40 -2.91 26.73
N LEU A 200 3.52 -3.17 28.02
CA LEU A 200 3.98 -4.44 28.59
C LEU A 200 2.95 -4.94 29.61
N PHE A 201 2.29 -6.04 29.29
CA PHE A 201 1.41 -6.77 30.19
C PHE A 201 2.18 -7.83 30.96
N TYR A 202 1.67 -8.18 32.13
CA TYR A 202 2.21 -9.23 32.99
C TYR A 202 1.12 -10.26 33.20
N LEU A 203 1.39 -11.51 32.84
CA LEU A 203 0.55 -12.65 33.21
C LEU A 203 1.28 -13.41 34.33
N SER A 204 0.59 -13.64 35.45
CA SER A 204 1.23 -14.15 36.67
C SER A 204 1.59 -15.63 36.55
N GLY A 205 0.60 -16.51 36.55
CA GLY A 205 0.77 -17.96 36.39
C GLY A 205 -0.46 -18.61 35.77
N VAL A 206 -0.46 -19.93 35.60
CA VAL A 206 -1.57 -20.68 35.00
C VAL A 206 -2.42 -21.34 36.09
N MET A 207 -3.74 -21.12 36.05
CA MET A 207 -4.73 -21.74 36.94
C MET A 207 -5.77 -22.49 36.09
N ASN A 208 -6.00 -23.78 36.38
CA ASN A 208 -6.93 -24.63 35.62
C ASN A 208 -6.73 -24.52 34.07
N GLY A 209 -5.48 -24.72 33.64
CA GLY A 209 -5.07 -24.64 32.22
C GLY A 209 -5.16 -23.27 31.55
N ARG A 210 -5.54 -22.21 32.28
CA ARG A 210 -5.83 -20.86 31.76
C ARG A 210 -5.11 -19.76 32.55
N TYR A 211 -5.01 -18.58 31.96
CA TYR A 211 -4.49 -17.39 32.66
C TYR A 211 -5.57 -16.71 33.52
N PRO A 212 -5.19 -15.90 34.52
CA PRO A 212 -6.15 -15.27 35.43
C PRO A 212 -7.09 -14.29 34.71
N ASP A 213 -8.40 -14.48 34.89
CA ASP A 213 -9.44 -13.72 34.17
C ASP A 213 -9.31 -12.20 34.34
N ARG A 214 -8.80 -11.70 35.47
CA ARG A 214 -8.59 -10.26 35.70
C ARG A 214 -7.47 -9.68 34.82
N GLU A 215 -6.39 -10.44 34.59
CA GLU A 215 -5.27 -10.00 33.77
C GLU A 215 -5.65 -10.06 32.28
N ILE A 216 -6.34 -11.13 31.87
CA ILE A 216 -6.91 -11.29 30.53
C ILE A 216 -8.04 -10.27 30.26
N HIS A 217 -8.83 -9.88 31.27
CA HIS A 217 -9.82 -8.81 31.14
C HIS A 217 -9.14 -7.45 30.87
N ASN A 218 -8.03 -7.16 31.55
CA ASN A 218 -7.26 -5.94 31.28
C ASN A 218 -6.68 -5.96 29.86
N LEU A 219 -6.08 -7.09 29.42
CA LEU A 219 -5.55 -7.24 28.07
C LEU A 219 -6.65 -7.06 27.00
N SER A 220 -7.79 -7.75 27.13
CA SER A 220 -8.93 -7.63 26.22
C SER A 220 -9.49 -6.21 26.16
N ARG A 221 -9.52 -5.46 27.28
CA ARG A 221 -9.89 -4.04 27.28
C ARG A 221 -8.98 -3.19 26.38
N PHE A 222 -7.67 -3.43 26.36
CA PHE A 222 -6.76 -2.75 25.43
C PHE A 222 -6.93 -3.25 23.98
N LEU A 223 -7.29 -4.52 23.79
CA LEU A 223 -7.57 -5.09 22.46
C LEU A 223 -8.87 -4.56 21.83
N SER A 224 -9.90 -4.22 22.61
CA SER A 224 -11.18 -3.74 22.07
C SER A 224 -11.25 -2.23 21.83
N VAL A 225 -10.41 -1.41 22.47
CA VAL A 225 -10.42 0.07 22.32
C VAL A 225 -9.44 0.53 21.24
N MET A 226 -9.45 -0.15 20.08
CA MET A 226 -8.48 0.09 19.01
C MET A 226 -8.95 1.05 17.94
N LYS A 227 -8.04 1.97 17.59
CA LYS A 227 -8.07 2.77 16.37
C LYS A 227 -7.96 1.89 15.11
N ASN A 228 -8.10 2.49 13.94
CA ASN A 228 -7.81 1.82 12.67
C ASN A 228 -6.34 1.37 12.62
N PRO A 229 -6.02 0.29 11.89
CA PRO A 229 -4.64 -0.09 11.60
C PRO A 229 -3.88 1.09 10.97
N ARG A 230 -2.55 1.11 11.13
CA ARG A 230 -1.73 2.08 10.39
C ARG A 230 -1.74 1.68 8.91
N PRO A 231 -2.05 2.60 7.96
CA PRO A 231 -1.98 2.28 6.54
C PRO A 231 -0.56 1.89 6.17
N LEU A 232 -0.39 0.65 5.71
CA LEU A 232 0.86 0.08 5.23
C LEU A 232 0.74 -0.09 3.72
N VAL A 233 1.67 0.49 2.95
CA VAL A 233 1.61 0.51 1.48
C VAL A 233 1.39 -0.89 0.91
N TRP A 234 2.07 -1.93 1.43
CA TRP A 234 1.90 -3.31 0.99
C TRP A 234 0.45 -3.83 1.11
N ARG A 235 -0.20 -3.61 2.27
CA ARG A 235 -1.57 -4.06 2.54
C ARG A 235 -2.63 -3.24 1.81
N ASN A 236 -2.36 -1.96 1.59
CA ASN A 236 -3.29 -1.07 0.88
C ASN A 236 -3.10 -1.13 -0.66
N SER A 237 -2.17 -1.93 -1.17
CA SER A 237 -1.93 -2.13 -2.62
C SER A 237 -2.23 -3.54 -3.12
N HIS A 238 -2.19 -4.56 -2.27
CA HIS A 238 -2.42 -5.96 -2.66
C HIS A 238 -3.67 -6.53 -1.98
N PRO A 239 -4.47 -7.33 -2.69
CA PRO A 239 -5.51 -8.14 -2.07
C PRO A 239 -4.86 -9.32 -1.35
N TYR A 240 -5.37 -9.69 -0.19
CA TYR A 240 -4.94 -10.91 0.50
C TYR A 240 -6.07 -11.53 1.32
N THR A 241 -6.04 -12.84 1.45
CA THR A 241 -6.99 -13.62 2.24
C THR A 241 -6.23 -14.53 3.19
N ILE A 242 -6.80 -14.79 4.35
CA ILE A 242 -6.28 -15.76 5.30
C ILE A 242 -7.32 -16.85 5.37
N VAL A 243 -6.83 -18.08 5.24
CA VAL A 243 -7.69 -19.25 5.10
C VAL A 243 -8.25 -19.60 6.45
N ASP A 244 -9.55 -19.40 6.61
CA ASP A 244 -10.28 -19.86 7.79
C ASP A 244 -10.60 -21.35 7.65
N SER A 245 -11.01 -21.82 6.47
CA SER A 245 -11.36 -23.22 6.20
C SER A 245 -10.76 -23.73 4.88
N TYR A 246 -10.40 -25.02 4.86
CA TYR A 246 -9.76 -25.73 3.76
C TYR A 246 -10.53 -27.03 3.47
N ARG A 247 -10.74 -27.38 2.19
CA ARG A 247 -11.37 -28.64 1.75
C ARG A 247 -10.87 -29.07 0.37
N ASP A 248 -10.51 -30.34 0.20
CA ASP A 248 -10.31 -30.95 -1.13
C ASP A 248 -11.68 -31.22 -1.78
N ILE A 249 -11.85 -30.86 -3.05
CA ILE A 249 -13.06 -31.14 -3.84
C ILE A 249 -12.78 -32.02 -5.07
N THR A 250 -11.59 -32.62 -5.13
CA THR A 250 -11.18 -33.50 -6.24
C THR A 250 -12.08 -34.72 -6.31
N HIS A 251 -12.56 -35.05 -7.52
CA HIS A 251 -13.43 -36.20 -7.74
C HIS A 251 -12.73 -37.51 -7.33
N PRO A 252 -13.36 -38.38 -6.50
CA PRO A 252 -12.69 -39.55 -5.91
C PRO A 252 -12.10 -40.50 -6.94
N THR A 253 -12.75 -40.71 -8.10
CA THR A 253 -12.20 -41.55 -9.19
C THR A 253 -10.83 -41.06 -9.67
N LYS A 254 -10.57 -39.74 -9.74
CA LYS A 254 -9.24 -39.22 -10.12
C LYS A 254 -8.18 -39.52 -9.06
N VAL A 255 -8.60 -39.64 -7.80
CA VAL A 255 -7.74 -39.97 -6.65
C VAL A 255 -7.40 -41.46 -6.63
N GLU A 256 -8.33 -42.30 -7.05
CA GLU A 256 -8.16 -43.75 -7.22
C GLU A 256 -7.30 -44.09 -8.45
N GLU A 257 -7.50 -43.41 -9.57
CA GLU A 257 -6.70 -43.52 -10.80
C GLU A 257 -5.24 -43.09 -10.56
N ASP A 258 -5.03 -41.86 -10.08
CA ASP A 258 -3.72 -41.28 -9.82
C ASP A 258 -3.68 -40.61 -8.43
N PRO A 259 -3.16 -41.28 -7.39
CA PRO A 259 -3.04 -40.71 -6.04
C PRO A 259 -2.24 -39.40 -5.98
N LYS A 260 -1.36 -39.18 -6.97
CA LYS A 260 -0.54 -37.97 -7.13
C LYS A 260 -1.09 -36.95 -8.14
N CYS A 261 -2.31 -37.14 -8.63
CA CYS A 261 -2.98 -36.16 -9.48
C CYS A 261 -3.10 -34.80 -8.78
N ASP A 262 -2.95 -33.72 -9.55
CA ASP A 262 -3.21 -32.35 -9.10
C ASP A 262 -4.65 -32.24 -8.60
N ARG A 263 -4.81 -31.51 -7.49
CA ARG A 263 -6.05 -31.37 -6.74
C ARG A 263 -6.74 -30.04 -6.97
N SER A 264 -8.06 -30.07 -6.92
CA SER A 264 -8.91 -28.89 -6.83
C SER A 264 -9.28 -28.65 -5.37
N VAL A 265 -8.91 -27.51 -4.81
CA VAL A 265 -9.11 -27.19 -3.39
C VAL A 265 -10.02 -25.98 -3.25
N VAL A 266 -10.97 -26.08 -2.33
CA VAL A 266 -11.79 -24.96 -1.85
C VAL A 266 -11.13 -24.37 -0.61
N VAL A 267 -10.94 -23.05 -0.66
CA VAL A 267 -10.27 -22.27 0.37
C VAL A 267 -11.20 -21.11 0.77
N SER A 268 -11.69 -21.11 2.01
CA SER A 268 -12.65 -20.08 2.48
C SER A 268 -12.02 -19.14 3.50
N GLY A 269 -12.33 -17.85 3.43
CA GLY A 269 -11.80 -16.83 4.34
C GLY A 269 -12.28 -15.41 4.05
N TYR A 270 -11.97 -14.47 4.95
CA TYR A 270 -12.26 -13.05 4.74
C TYR A 270 -11.28 -12.38 3.78
N LEU A 271 -11.81 -11.64 2.80
CA LEU A 271 -11.04 -10.80 1.89
C LEU A 271 -10.47 -9.57 2.64
N ARG A 272 -9.19 -9.26 2.43
CA ARG A 272 -8.46 -8.18 3.13
C ARG A 272 -7.56 -7.41 2.15
N GLY A 273 -7.13 -6.22 2.57
CA GLY A 273 -6.30 -5.34 1.74
C GLY A 273 -7.16 -4.61 0.71
N THR A 274 -6.79 -4.72 -0.57
CA THR A 274 -7.61 -4.23 -1.68
C THR A 274 -8.66 -5.27 -2.11
N ASN A 275 -9.53 -4.88 -3.05
CA ASN A 275 -10.48 -5.80 -3.68
C ASN A 275 -9.74 -6.87 -4.48
N PHE A 276 -10.31 -8.07 -4.56
CA PHE A 276 -9.88 -9.15 -5.46
C PHE A 276 -10.50 -8.92 -6.85
N ALA A 277 -9.74 -9.17 -7.93
CA ALA A 277 -10.33 -9.19 -9.27
C ALA A 277 -11.40 -10.28 -9.39
N SER A 278 -12.43 -10.02 -10.19
CA SER A 278 -13.57 -10.91 -10.43
C SER A 278 -13.17 -12.24 -11.09
N GLN A 279 -12.28 -12.17 -12.08
CA GLN A 279 -11.81 -13.32 -12.88
C GLN A 279 -10.29 -13.26 -13.09
N GLY A 280 -9.65 -14.42 -13.24
CA GLY A 280 -8.23 -14.53 -13.62
C GLY A 280 -7.23 -14.05 -12.57
N GLN A 281 -7.64 -13.82 -11.32
CA GLN A 281 -6.75 -13.34 -10.26
C GLN A 281 -5.60 -14.34 -10.01
N ARG A 282 -4.37 -13.88 -10.20
CA ARG A 282 -3.15 -14.62 -9.82
C ARG A 282 -2.87 -14.45 -8.34
N VAL A 283 -2.55 -15.56 -7.67
CA VAL A 283 -2.37 -15.62 -6.21
C VAL A 283 -1.12 -16.44 -5.87
N HIS A 284 -0.32 -15.96 -4.92
CA HIS A 284 0.76 -16.75 -4.31
C HIS A 284 0.29 -17.32 -2.97
N ILE A 285 0.49 -18.61 -2.76
CA ILE A 285 0.41 -19.24 -1.44
C ILE A 285 1.85 -19.38 -0.90
N PRO A 286 2.24 -18.64 0.15
CA PRO A 286 3.58 -18.71 0.71
C PRO A 286 3.90 -20.12 1.22
N GLY A 287 4.83 -20.79 0.55
CA GLY A 287 5.20 -22.18 0.90
C GLY A 287 4.64 -23.25 -0.02
N LEU A 288 3.80 -22.87 -1.00
CA LEU A 288 3.25 -23.78 -2.00
C LEU A 288 3.66 -23.38 -3.42
N GLY A 289 3.27 -22.18 -3.89
CA GLY A 289 3.49 -21.77 -5.28
C GLY A 289 2.64 -20.59 -5.73
N ASP A 290 2.71 -20.29 -7.03
CA ASP A 290 1.84 -19.33 -7.71
C ASP A 290 0.71 -20.10 -8.40
N PHE A 291 -0.54 -19.67 -8.19
CA PHE A 291 -1.75 -20.28 -8.73
C PHE A 291 -2.65 -19.21 -9.38
N THR A 292 -3.70 -19.66 -10.05
CA THR A 292 -4.79 -18.82 -10.58
C THR A 292 -6.07 -19.21 -9.87
N VAL A 293 -6.89 -18.22 -9.50
CA VAL A 293 -8.24 -18.48 -8.97
C VAL A 293 -9.14 -18.95 -10.11
N ALA A 294 -9.71 -20.14 -9.97
CA ALA A 294 -10.63 -20.72 -10.94
C ALA A 294 -12.04 -20.15 -10.80
N ASN A 295 -12.51 -20.01 -9.55
CA ASN A 295 -13.79 -19.38 -9.22
C ASN A 295 -13.72 -18.71 -7.83
N LEU A 296 -14.45 -17.61 -7.64
CA LEU A 296 -14.58 -16.90 -6.37
C LEU A 296 -16.05 -16.58 -6.11
N GLU A 297 -16.59 -17.17 -5.05
CA GLU A 297 -17.97 -17.01 -4.61
C GLU A 297 -18.00 -16.24 -3.28
N VAL A 298 -18.78 -15.16 -3.20
CA VAL A 298 -18.98 -14.43 -1.93
C VAL A 298 -20.11 -15.10 -1.14
N LEU A 299 -19.82 -15.38 0.13
CA LEU A 299 -20.74 -16.01 1.07
C LEU A 299 -21.19 -15.01 2.14
N PRO A 300 -22.35 -15.23 2.78
CA PRO A 300 -22.76 -14.46 3.95
C PRO A 300 -21.72 -14.58 5.08
N ASP A 301 -21.49 -13.48 5.81
CA ASP A 301 -20.50 -13.42 6.89
C ASP A 301 -20.87 -14.41 8.02
N PRO A 302 -19.99 -15.35 8.41
CA PRO A 302 -20.27 -16.30 9.49
C PRO A 302 -20.21 -15.68 10.90
N CYS A 303 -19.64 -14.49 11.05
CA CYS A 303 -19.61 -13.69 12.27
C CYS A 303 -20.03 -12.24 11.98
N PRO A 304 -21.28 -12.00 11.58
CA PRO A 304 -21.76 -10.67 11.25
C PRO A 304 -21.66 -9.77 12.49
N THR A 305 -21.24 -8.52 12.30
CA THR A 305 -21.15 -7.59 13.44
C THR A 305 -22.54 -7.07 13.80
N PRO A 306 -22.83 -6.79 15.08
CA PRO A 306 -24.12 -6.24 15.48
C PRO A 306 -24.50 -4.92 14.78
N ALA A 307 -23.53 -4.15 14.27
CA ALA A 307 -23.80 -2.98 13.44
C ALA A 307 -24.29 -3.32 12.03
N MET A 308 -23.92 -4.48 11.47
CA MET A 308 -24.44 -5.00 10.20
C MET A 308 -25.83 -5.61 10.41
N GLU A 309 -26.02 -6.41 11.47
CA GLU A 309 -27.34 -6.91 11.88
C GLU A 309 -28.31 -5.73 12.17
N GLN A 310 -27.83 -4.66 12.81
CA GLN A 310 -28.59 -3.42 13.03
C GLN A 310 -28.66 -2.51 11.80
N ALA A 311 -27.87 -2.71 10.74
CA ALA A 311 -28.07 -1.99 9.47
C ALA A 311 -29.28 -2.60 8.74
N MET A 312 -29.33 -3.94 8.65
CA MET A 312 -30.50 -4.65 8.14
C MET A 312 -31.74 -4.46 9.04
N ALA A 313 -31.57 -4.49 10.36
CA ALA A 313 -32.66 -4.27 11.32
C ALA A 313 -32.90 -2.78 11.69
N LYS A 314 -32.26 -1.81 11.04
CA LYS A 314 -32.59 -0.37 11.23
C LYS A 314 -33.91 -0.01 10.56
N ILE A 315 -34.29 -0.79 9.55
CA ILE A 315 -35.64 -0.87 8.97
C ILE A 315 -36.68 -1.16 10.07
N THR A 316 -36.29 -1.83 11.18
CA THR A 316 -37.18 -2.24 12.28
C THR A 316 -36.98 -1.45 13.59
N GLY A 317 -36.52 -0.19 13.53
CA GLY A 317 -36.76 0.82 14.58
C GLY A 317 -36.07 0.69 15.96
N LYS A 318 -35.07 -0.19 16.17
CA LYS A 318 -34.45 -0.38 17.52
C LYS A 318 -33.35 0.63 17.88
N THR A 319 -33.36 1.11 19.13
CA THR A 319 -32.43 2.12 19.66
C THR A 319 -31.05 1.58 20.07
N THR A 320 -29.99 2.38 19.86
CA THR A 320 -28.59 1.95 20.03
C THR A 320 -28.12 1.93 21.48
N ARG A 321 -28.01 0.73 22.09
CA ARG A 321 -27.39 0.51 23.41
C ARG A 321 -25.87 0.33 23.33
N ARG A 322 -25.12 0.79 24.35
CA ARG A 322 -23.64 0.73 24.41
C ARG A 322 -23.02 -0.63 24.79
N ARG A 323 -23.78 -1.56 25.38
CA ARG A 323 -23.28 -2.89 25.79
C ARG A 323 -23.46 -3.91 24.66
N LEU A 324 -22.53 -4.86 24.58
CA LEU A 324 -22.63 -6.05 23.72
C LEU A 324 -23.42 -7.14 24.47
N ASP A 325 -24.40 -7.73 23.81
CA ASP A 325 -25.23 -8.80 24.39
C ASP A 325 -24.49 -10.15 24.41
N GLU A 326 -25.10 -11.21 24.94
CA GLU A 326 -24.54 -12.56 24.94
C GLU A 326 -24.75 -13.27 23.60
N LYS A 327 -25.93 -13.12 22.98
CA LYS A 327 -26.23 -13.60 21.62
C LYS A 327 -25.34 -12.96 20.54
N GLU A 328 -24.86 -11.73 20.78
CA GLU A 328 -23.94 -11.00 19.91
C GLU A 328 -22.48 -11.53 19.96
N LYS A 329 -22.11 -12.39 20.93
CA LYS A 329 -20.73 -12.90 21.14
C LYS A 329 -20.43 -14.14 20.30
N LYS A 330 -20.57 -14.03 18.97
CA LYS A 330 -20.32 -15.13 18.02
C LYS A 330 -18.83 -15.50 17.94
N LEU A 331 -18.59 -16.79 17.71
CA LEU A 331 -17.29 -17.44 17.52
C LEU A 331 -17.32 -18.27 16.23
N TYR A 332 -16.32 -18.08 15.37
CA TYR A 332 -16.10 -18.86 14.16
C TYR A 332 -14.67 -19.40 14.13
N ALA A 333 -14.55 -20.73 14.10
CA ALA A 333 -13.29 -21.46 14.23
C ALA A 333 -13.41 -22.84 13.55
N PRO A 334 -13.53 -22.91 12.21
CA PRO A 334 -13.91 -24.14 11.50
C PRO A 334 -12.82 -25.23 11.52
N LEU A 335 -11.56 -24.89 11.78
CA LEU A 335 -10.44 -25.83 11.95
C LEU A 335 -10.16 -26.21 13.42
N SER A 336 -10.92 -25.66 14.38
CA SER A 336 -10.77 -25.90 15.82
C SER A 336 -11.91 -26.72 16.39
N ASP A 337 -11.68 -27.34 17.55
CA ASP A 337 -12.72 -28.02 18.32
C ASP A 337 -13.74 -26.99 18.87
N ARG A 338 -14.95 -26.92 18.33
CA ARG A 338 -16.05 -26.12 18.90
C ARG A 338 -16.93 -27.03 19.75
N SER A 339 -17.13 -26.68 21.02
CA SER A 339 -17.95 -27.46 21.96
C SER A 339 -17.59 -28.96 22.04
N GLY A 340 -16.32 -29.31 21.82
CA GLY A 340 -15.82 -30.69 21.79
C GLY A 340 -15.92 -31.40 20.44
N LEU A 341 -16.49 -30.76 19.41
CA LEU A 341 -16.57 -31.28 18.04
C LEU A 341 -15.48 -30.66 17.17
N LYS A 342 -14.60 -31.51 16.63
CA LYS A 342 -13.54 -31.17 15.67
C LYS A 342 -13.90 -31.70 14.28
N ILE A 343 -13.72 -30.88 13.26
CA ILE A 343 -13.89 -31.26 11.84
C ILE A 343 -12.50 -31.33 11.21
N ASP A 344 -12.18 -32.43 10.55
CA ASP A 344 -10.92 -32.67 9.86
C ASP A 344 -11.20 -33.28 8.48
N GLY A 345 -11.26 -32.43 7.45
CA GLY A 345 -11.82 -32.79 6.15
C GLY A 345 -13.30 -33.19 6.27
N ASP A 346 -13.60 -34.44 5.90
CA ASP A 346 -14.94 -35.04 6.06
C ASP A 346 -15.07 -35.87 7.35
N ALA A 347 -14.01 -36.03 8.14
CA ALA A 347 -14.04 -36.74 9.42
C ALA A 347 -14.44 -35.79 10.57
N ILE A 348 -15.34 -36.25 11.46
CA ILE A 348 -15.80 -35.49 12.62
C ILE A 348 -15.45 -36.25 13.90
N TRP A 349 -14.63 -35.64 14.75
CA TRP A 349 -14.24 -36.18 16.05
C TRP A 349 -15.00 -35.46 17.15
N ILE A 350 -15.68 -36.19 18.04
CA ILE A 350 -16.43 -35.62 19.16
C ILE A 350 -15.78 -36.06 20.46
N THR A 351 -15.62 -35.13 21.40
CA THR A 351 -14.97 -35.36 22.70
C THR A 351 -15.84 -34.80 23.84
N ARG A 352 -15.90 -35.52 24.97
CA ARG A 352 -16.67 -35.13 26.15
C ARG A 352 -15.95 -35.53 27.43
N GLU A 353 -15.79 -34.61 28.38
CA GLU A 353 -15.12 -34.88 29.67
C GLU A 353 -15.85 -35.93 30.53
N LYS A 354 -17.18 -36.10 30.34
CA LYS A 354 -17.99 -37.10 31.04
C LYS A 354 -17.89 -38.52 30.44
N GLY A 355 -17.10 -38.72 29.37
CA GLY A 355 -17.09 -39.95 28.59
C GLY A 355 -18.31 -40.13 27.67
N PHE A 356 -18.27 -41.22 26.88
CA PHE A 356 -19.40 -41.73 26.10
C PHE A 356 -19.79 -43.10 26.67
N ASN A 357 -21.01 -43.23 27.19
CA ASN A 357 -21.49 -44.49 27.80
C ASN A 357 -22.00 -45.52 26.76
N PHE A 358 -21.74 -45.28 25.46
CA PHE A 358 -22.33 -46.03 24.34
C PHE A 358 -21.32 -46.92 23.61
N ASP A 359 -20.07 -46.99 24.09
CA ASP A 359 -19.06 -47.85 23.48
C ASP A 359 -19.31 -49.33 23.87
N LYS A 360 -19.41 -50.19 22.86
CA LYS A 360 -19.72 -51.63 23.04
C LYS A 360 -18.75 -52.32 23.98
N ASP A 361 -17.46 -51.99 23.87
CA ASP A 361 -16.35 -52.66 24.55
C ASP A 361 -16.01 -52.05 25.93
N ALA A 362 -16.79 -51.08 26.43
CA ALA A 362 -16.58 -50.49 27.76
C ALA A 362 -17.20 -51.36 28.87
N GLU A 363 -16.42 -52.29 29.44
CA GLU A 363 -16.90 -53.30 30.41
C GLU A 363 -17.19 -52.78 31.84
N ASP A 364 -16.69 -51.60 32.23
CA ASP A 364 -16.75 -51.13 33.64
C ASP A 364 -17.74 -49.97 33.88
N GLY A 365 -19.03 -50.28 34.02
CA GLY A 365 -20.03 -49.34 34.52
C GLY A 365 -21.43 -49.95 34.72
N GLU A 366 -22.14 -49.52 35.77
CA GLU A 366 -23.57 -49.83 35.94
C GLU A 366 -24.38 -49.12 34.85
N ARG A 367 -24.68 -49.85 33.76
CA ARG A 367 -25.52 -49.36 32.65
C ARG A 367 -26.98 -49.35 33.11
N GLY A 368 -27.69 -48.26 32.84
CA GLY A 368 -29.15 -48.22 33.02
C GLY A 368 -29.86 -48.98 31.88
N GLU A 369 -31.10 -49.44 32.12
CA GLU A 369 -31.91 -50.18 31.13
C GLU A 369 -31.98 -49.47 29.76
N GLY A 370 -32.10 -48.13 29.76
CA GLY A 370 -32.10 -47.32 28.53
C GLY A 370 -30.74 -47.20 27.84
N GLU A 371 -29.62 -47.32 28.57
CA GLU A 371 -28.27 -47.35 27.96
C GLU A 371 -28.00 -48.74 27.37
N GLU A 372 -28.41 -49.81 28.06
CA GLU A 372 -28.32 -51.19 27.57
C GLU A 372 -29.15 -51.40 26.30
N LEU A 373 -30.38 -50.86 26.25
CA LEU A 373 -31.22 -50.87 25.05
C LEU A 373 -30.54 -50.19 23.85
N ILE A 374 -29.90 -49.03 24.05
CA ILE A 374 -29.21 -48.30 22.97
C ILE A 374 -28.01 -49.11 22.45
N VAL A 375 -27.23 -49.74 23.34
CA VAL A 375 -26.09 -50.59 22.93
C VAL A 375 -26.57 -51.85 22.19
N GLY A 376 -27.70 -52.43 22.63
CA GLY A 376 -28.39 -53.52 21.94
C GLY A 376 -28.81 -53.13 20.51
N LEU A 377 -29.55 -52.02 20.36
CA LEU A 377 -29.96 -51.48 19.06
C LEU A 377 -28.78 -51.17 18.14
N GLN A 378 -27.65 -50.70 18.68
CA GLN A 378 -26.41 -50.48 17.90
C GLN A 378 -25.79 -51.81 17.43
N GLY A 379 -26.10 -52.94 18.07
CA GLY A 379 -25.72 -54.30 17.68
C GLY A 379 -26.61 -54.92 16.61
N GLU A 380 -27.90 -54.58 16.62
CA GLU A 380 -28.88 -55.14 15.69
C GLU A 380 -28.67 -54.66 14.25
N ARG A 381 -28.81 -55.60 13.30
CA ARG A 381 -28.70 -55.36 11.85
C ARG A 381 -29.97 -55.74 11.08
N LYS A 382 -31.03 -56.16 11.78
CA LYS A 382 -32.34 -56.41 11.17
C LYS A 382 -32.99 -55.07 10.83
N LEU A 383 -33.73 -54.99 9.73
CA LEU A 383 -34.47 -53.79 9.40
C LEU A 383 -35.68 -53.68 10.35
N LEU A 384 -35.92 -52.50 10.93
CA LEU A 384 -37.11 -52.26 11.73
C LEU A 384 -38.36 -52.47 10.87
N GLY A 385 -39.21 -53.44 11.23
CA GLY A 385 -40.39 -53.83 10.44
C GLY A 385 -40.19 -55.01 9.48
N GLN A 386 -39.02 -55.67 9.45
CA GLN A 386 -38.89 -56.98 8.79
C GLN A 386 -39.62 -58.06 9.60
N THR A 387 -40.82 -58.41 9.15
CA THR A 387 -41.59 -59.56 9.63
C THR A 387 -41.08 -60.86 9.00
N GLU A 388 -40.45 -61.73 9.80
CA GLU A 388 -40.13 -63.11 9.40
C GLU A 388 -41.37 -64.02 9.37
N GLU A 389 -42.43 -63.62 10.08
CA GLU A 389 -43.74 -64.30 10.15
C GLU A 389 -44.82 -63.47 9.46
N GLY A 390 -45.70 -64.15 8.71
CA GLY A 390 -46.79 -63.49 7.98
C GLY A 390 -48.01 -63.24 8.84
N VAL A 391 -48.86 -62.29 8.44
CA VAL A 391 -50.09 -61.99 9.18
C VAL A 391 -51.05 -63.18 9.08
N GLN A 392 -51.50 -63.69 10.22
CA GLN A 392 -52.44 -64.82 10.30
C GLN A 392 -53.88 -64.30 10.43
N LEU A 393 -54.71 -64.52 9.39
CA LEU A 393 -56.09 -64.00 9.37
C LEU A 393 -57.04 -64.70 10.35
N PHE A 394 -56.79 -65.99 10.66
CA PHE A 394 -57.61 -66.79 11.58
C PHE A 394 -56.72 -67.71 12.42
N LYS A 395 -57.12 -67.96 13.67
CA LYS A 395 -56.37 -68.80 14.63
C LYS A 395 -56.21 -70.24 14.11
N GLY A 396 -55.05 -70.56 13.54
CA GLY A 396 -54.73 -71.85 12.92
C GLY A 396 -54.70 -71.85 11.38
N GLY A 397 -54.90 -70.71 10.72
CA GLY A 397 -54.75 -70.56 9.26
C GLY A 397 -53.30 -70.39 8.82
N GLU A 398 -53.06 -70.45 7.51
CA GLU A 398 -51.74 -70.20 6.90
C GLU A 398 -51.35 -68.71 7.04
N GLN A 399 -50.05 -68.44 7.24
CA GLN A 399 -49.53 -67.07 7.36
C GLN A 399 -49.28 -66.46 5.97
N LEU A 400 -49.93 -65.33 5.66
CA LEU A 400 -49.70 -64.61 4.41
C LEU A 400 -48.37 -63.85 4.47
N LYS A 401 -47.41 -64.24 3.63
CA LYS A 401 -46.06 -63.64 3.57
C LYS A 401 -45.81 -62.71 2.37
N ASP A 402 -46.43 -63.00 1.23
CA ASP A 402 -46.38 -62.14 0.03
C ASP A 402 -47.79 -61.96 -0.55
N VAL A 403 -48.09 -60.76 -1.02
CA VAL A 403 -49.27 -60.47 -1.85
C VAL A 403 -48.83 -60.56 -3.31
N VAL A 404 -49.41 -61.48 -4.08
CA VAL A 404 -49.09 -61.62 -5.50
C VAL A 404 -49.70 -60.46 -6.28
N GLU A 405 -48.86 -59.49 -6.68
CA GLU A 405 -49.25 -58.46 -7.64
C GLU A 405 -49.37 -59.08 -9.05
N ASP A 406 -50.57 -59.06 -9.61
CA ASP A 406 -50.79 -59.45 -11.00
C ASP A 406 -51.76 -58.46 -11.69
N ASN A 407 -51.25 -57.84 -12.76
CA ASN A 407 -51.94 -57.04 -13.79
C ASN A 407 -52.41 -55.60 -13.47
N ASP A 408 -51.64 -54.69 -14.08
CA ASP A 408 -51.95 -53.29 -14.43
C ASP A 408 -53.40 -53.03 -14.88
N THR A 409 -54.10 -52.17 -14.15
CA THR A 409 -55.07 -51.24 -14.74
C THR A 409 -54.86 -49.85 -14.13
N GLY A 410 -54.14 -48.99 -14.85
CA GLY A 410 -53.60 -47.75 -14.30
C GLY A 410 -54.61 -46.66 -13.88
N ARG A 411 -54.16 -45.82 -12.93
CA ARG A 411 -54.73 -44.47 -12.70
C ARG A 411 -53.68 -43.51 -12.12
N LYS A 412 -53.11 -42.64 -12.96
CA LYS A 412 -52.15 -41.59 -12.57
C LYS A 412 -52.85 -40.34 -12.01
N THR A 413 -53.42 -40.41 -10.81
CA THR A 413 -53.80 -39.24 -9.98
C THR A 413 -54.09 -39.69 -8.55
N GLN A 414 -53.57 -38.99 -7.54
CA GLN A 414 -54.14 -39.10 -6.18
C GLN A 414 -55.57 -38.53 -6.18
N ARG A 415 -56.49 -39.21 -5.50
CA ARG A 415 -57.83 -38.68 -5.22
C ARG A 415 -57.78 -37.85 -3.95
N PHE A 416 -58.22 -36.61 -4.03
CA PHE A 416 -58.75 -35.90 -2.86
C PHE A 416 -60.04 -36.59 -2.40
N ALA A 417 -60.25 -36.65 -1.09
CA ALA A 417 -61.49 -37.17 -0.53
C ALA A 417 -62.64 -36.18 -0.83
N HIS A 418 -63.74 -36.70 -1.37
CA HIS A 418 -64.98 -35.93 -1.56
C HIS A 418 -65.95 -36.40 -0.48
N LEU A 419 -66.34 -35.50 0.43
CA LEU A 419 -67.47 -35.71 1.33
C LEU A 419 -68.76 -35.50 0.52
N PRO A 420 -69.71 -36.45 0.57
CA PRO A 420 -71.12 -36.17 0.38
C PRO A 420 -71.79 -36.08 1.77
N ASP A 421 -72.35 -34.92 2.09
CA ASP A 421 -73.30 -34.81 3.21
C ASP A 421 -74.56 -35.63 2.91
N ARG A 422 -75.15 -36.24 3.95
CA ARG A 422 -76.37 -35.70 4.60
C ARG A 422 -77.31 -36.77 5.20
N ASP A 423 -77.59 -36.60 6.49
CA ASP A 423 -78.73 -37.05 7.33
C ASP A 423 -79.13 -38.55 7.37
N GLY A 424 -79.34 -39.08 8.60
CA GLY A 424 -80.18 -40.29 8.79
C GLY A 424 -79.90 -41.19 10.01
N GLU A 425 -79.97 -40.65 11.24
CA GLU A 425 -80.36 -41.32 12.51
C GLU A 425 -79.92 -42.77 12.84
N SER A 426 -79.07 -42.89 13.89
CA SER A 426 -79.30 -43.60 15.18
C SER A 426 -80.39 -44.70 15.28
N ASP A 427 -80.26 -45.76 16.08
CA ASP A 427 -79.25 -46.14 17.09
C ASP A 427 -79.38 -47.65 17.43
N GLU A 428 -78.46 -48.17 18.27
CA GLU A 428 -78.75 -49.04 19.45
C GLU A 428 -77.50 -49.83 19.91
N GLU A 429 -76.97 -49.40 21.07
CA GLU A 429 -76.67 -50.21 22.27
C GLU A 429 -75.51 -51.25 22.26
N MET A 430 -74.69 -51.42 23.32
CA MET A 430 -74.70 -50.88 24.71
C MET A 430 -73.32 -51.07 25.42
N VAL A 431 -73.24 -50.60 26.68
CA VAL A 431 -72.38 -51.02 27.83
C VAL A 431 -71.29 -50.04 28.33
N ASP A 432 -71.56 -49.50 29.55
CA ASP A 432 -70.72 -49.02 30.67
C ASP A 432 -69.67 -47.89 30.51
N ASP A 433 -69.35 -47.07 31.53
CA ASP A 433 -70.06 -46.53 32.73
C ASP A 433 -69.18 -45.41 33.36
N GLU A 434 -69.74 -44.63 34.31
CA GLU A 434 -69.14 -43.57 35.16
C GLU A 434 -68.78 -42.21 34.47
N GLY A 435 -69.16 -41.04 35.00
CA GLY A 435 -69.98 -40.78 36.20
C GLY A 435 -69.84 -39.40 36.87
N PHE A 436 -70.31 -38.32 36.24
CA PHE A 436 -70.89 -37.06 36.81
C PHE A 436 -70.13 -36.13 37.81
N VAL A 437 -70.61 -34.85 37.82
CA VAL A 437 -70.20 -33.63 38.60
C VAL A 437 -68.99 -32.89 37.97
N SER A 438 -68.94 -31.55 37.75
CA SER A 438 -69.86 -30.37 37.72
C SER A 438 -69.04 -29.16 37.17
N GLY A 439 -69.52 -28.00 36.67
CA GLY A 439 -70.86 -27.38 36.52
C GLY A 439 -70.80 -26.06 35.72
N GLU A 440 -71.60 -25.04 36.07
CA GLU A 440 -71.71 -23.68 35.44
C GLU A 440 -70.51 -22.74 35.84
N GLU A 441 -70.25 -21.54 35.29
CA GLU A 441 -71.09 -20.44 34.74
C GLU A 441 -70.23 -19.41 33.92
N ASP A 442 -70.79 -18.76 32.88
CA ASP A 442 -70.46 -17.48 32.14
C ASP A 442 -69.01 -16.98 31.85
N GLY A 443 -68.69 -16.24 30.76
CA GLY A 443 -69.48 -15.73 29.62
C GLY A 443 -68.69 -14.76 28.68
N GLU A 444 -69.27 -14.49 27.50
CA GLU A 444 -69.00 -13.40 26.51
C GLU A 444 -67.72 -13.30 25.61
N SER A 445 -67.98 -13.48 24.30
CA SER A 445 -67.63 -12.57 23.16
C SER A 445 -66.38 -12.78 22.26
N ASP A 446 -66.67 -12.61 20.95
CA ASP A 446 -65.87 -12.19 19.79
C ASP A 446 -64.69 -13.04 19.24
N VAL A 447 -65.07 -13.96 18.34
CA VAL A 447 -64.86 -13.87 16.86
C VAL A 447 -63.57 -13.19 16.35
N GLU A 448 -62.78 -13.93 15.55
CA GLU A 448 -62.43 -13.54 14.16
C GLU A 448 -61.76 -14.71 13.40
N GLU A 449 -62.24 -15.01 12.19
CA GLU A 449 -61.57 -15.90 11.22
C GLU A 449 -60.85 -15.04 10.16
N GLU A 450 -59.58 -15.32 9.85
CA GLU A 450 -58.96 -14.82 8.63
C GLU A 450 -59.33 -15.70 7.43
N PHE A 451 -59.81 -15.07 6.37
CA PHE A 451 -60.17 -15.64 5.07
C PHE A 451 -58.96 -16.19 4.29
N ASP A 452 -59.21 -17.14 3.38
CA ASP A 452 -58.35 -17.41 2.21
C ASP A 452 -59.19 -17.44 0.92
N GLU A 453 -58.63 -17.04 -0.22
CA GLU A 453 -59.38 -16.64 -1.43
C GLU A 453 -59.73 -17.79 -2.39
N GLY A 454 -60.94 -17.75 -2.98
CA GLY A 454 -61.54 -18.92 -3.68
C GLY A 454 -62.39 -18.70 -4.94
N LYS A 455 -62.30 -17.55 -5.65
CA LYS A 455 -62.85 -17.29 -7.02
C LYS A 455 -64.38 -17.30 -7.29
N LEU A 456 -64.84 -16.11 -7.73
CA LEU A 456 -65.67 -15.83 -8.92
C LEU A 456 -67.10 -16.43 -9.06
N GLY A 457 -68.10 -15.55 -9.11
CA GLY A 457 -69.33 -15.84 -9.88
C GLY A 457 -70.56 -14.96 -9.66
N LYS A 458 -70.54 -13.70 -10.13
CA LYS A 458 -71.68 -12.81 -10.50
C LYS A 458 -73.12 -13.20 -10.02
N ILE A 459 -73.86 -12.24 -9.43
CA ILE A 459 -75.15 -11.70 -9.96
C ILE A 459 -75.81 -10.69 -8.99
N PHE A 460 -76.04 -9.46 -9.51
CA PHE A 460 -77.14 -8.50 -9.26
C PHE A 460 -77.46 -7.94 -7.85
N LEU A 461 -77.56 -6.59 -7.82
CA LEU A 461 -78.32 -5.70 -6.93
C LEU A 461 -78.18 -5.86 -5.41
N LYS A 462 -77.85 -4.75 -4.74
CA LYS A 462 -78.88 -3.87 -4.13
C LYS A 462 -78.28 -2.57 -3.57
N ASP A 463 -78.86 -1.43 -3.95
CA ASP A 463 -78.69 -0.14 -3.25
C ASP A 463 -79.47 -0.11 -1.93
N SER A 464 -78.82 0.42 -0.90
CA SER A 464 -79.41 1.29 0.15
C SER A 464 -78.22 1.79 0.99
N GLU A 465 -77.69 2.99 0.79
CA GLU A 465 -78.27 4.31 1.16
C GLU A 465 -78.37 4.50 2.68
N ARG A 466 -77.84 5.64 3.16
CA ARG A 466 -78.11 6.32 4.45
C ARG A 466 -77.54 5.74 5.74
N ASP A 467 -77.32 6.55 6.77
CA ASP A 467 -77.04 8.01 6.90
C ASP A 467 -76.25 8.07 8.23
N GLY A 468 -75.19 8.86 8.34
CA GLY A 468 -75.27 10.29 8.69
C GLY A 468 -74.41 10.44 9.95
N ASP A 469 -73.41 11.32 9.93
CA ASP A 469 -73.57 12.74 10.29
C ASP A 469 -74.01 12.86 11.76
N ASP A 470 -73.24 13.53 12.62
CA ASP A 470 -72.96 14.96 12.45
C ASP A 470 -71.66 15.41 13.16
N GLU A 471 -71.11 16.51 12.63
CA GLU A 471 -70.53 17.65 13.38
C GLU A 471 -69.32 17.45 14.34
N ASP A 472 -68.44 18.43 14.55
CA ASP A 472 -67.96 19.56 13.73
C ASP A 472 -66.75 20.15 14.46
N VAL A 473 -65.69 20.56 13.76
CA VAL A 473 -64.90 21.78 14.03
C VAL A 473 -63.76 21.93 13.02
N ALA A 474 -63.69 23.13 12.43
CA ALA A 474 -62.73 23.52 11.42
C ALA A 474 -61.86 24.72 11.86
N PHE A 475 -60.89 25.05 10.98
CA PHE A 475 -60.08 26.28 10.93
C PHE A 475 -59.10 26.61 12.06
N ALA A 476 -57.82 26.71 11.66
CA ALA A 476 -57.05 27.94 11.83
C ALA A 476 -55.91 28.00 10.79
N ASP A 477 -56.03 28.91 9.83
CA ASP A 477 -54.93 29.37 8.98
C ASP A 477 -53.90 30.17 9.79
N SER A 478 -52.63 30.16 9.36
CA SER A 478 -51.74 31.34 9.43
C SER A 478 -50.47 31.11 8.59
N ASP A 479 -50.64 31.31 7.29
CA ASP A 479 -49.84 32.23 6.47
C ASP A 479 -48.53 32.82 7.05
N SER A 480 -47.47 32.82 6.23
CA SER A 480 -46.46 33.89 6.16
C SER A 480 -45.81 33.91 4.76
N ASP A 481 -46.62 34.31 3.79
CA ASP A 481 -46.30 34.99 2.54
C ASP A 481 -44.97 35.79 2.52
N LEU A 482 -44.27 35.76 1.36
CA LEU A 482 -44.02 36.98 0.56
C LEU A 482 -43.09 36.72 -0.65
N GLY A 483 -43.72 36.44 -1.79
CA GLY A 483 -43.49 37.15 -3.06
C GLY A 483 -42.21 36.91 -3.89
N SER A 484 -42.20 37.28 -5.17
CA SER A 484 -43.34 37.58 -6.07
C SER A 484 -42.95 37.31 -7.51
N ILE A 485 -43.95 36.95 -8.31
CA ILE A 485 -43.88 36.88 -9.77
C ILE A 485 -44.12 38.28 -10.36
N SER A 486 -43.57 38.55 -11.55
CA SER A 486 -44.06 39.62 -12.42
C SER A 486 -44.42 39.02 -13.78
N GLY A 487 -45.69 39.12 -14.11
CA GLY A 487 -46.20 39.06 -15.48
C GLY A 487 -47.15 40.24 -15.66
N LEU A 488 -47.47 40.56 -16.92
CA LEU A 488 -48.62 41.32 -17.40
C LEU A 488 -49.04 40.58 -18.70
N GLU A 489 -50.29 40.15 -18.90
CA GLU A 489 -51.56 40.91 -19.00
C GLU A 489 -51.57 41.79 -20.28
N ASP A 490 -52.59 41.80 -21.14
CA ASP A 490 -53.91 41.11 -21.14
C ASP A 490 -54.53 41.08 -22.55
N GLU A 491 -55.53 40.20 -22.78
CA GLU A 491 -56.86 40.58 -23.32
C GLU A 491 -57.87 39.41 -23.27
N ASP A 492 -59.02 39.66 -22.63
CA ASP A 492 -60.37 39.02 -22.72
C ASP A 492 -60.54 37.49 -22.52
N GLY A 493 -61.61 36.98 -21.89
CA GLY A 493 -62.79 37.61 -21.26
C GLY A 493 -64.00 36.64 -21.29
N ASP A 494 -64.75 36.54 -20.18
CA ASP A 494 -66.03 35.79 -19.98
C ASP A 494 -66.00 34.24 -20.23
N MET A 495 -66.61 33.34 -19.44
CA MET A 495 -67.77 33.45 -18.55
C MET A 495 -67.87 32.23 -17.58
N ASP A 496 -68.59 32.40 -16.48
CA ASP A 496 -68.87 31.45 -15.39
C ASP A 496 -69.51 30.09 -15.75
N GLY A 497 -69.50 29.15 -14.80
CA GLY A 497 -70.73 28.39 -14.48
C GLY A 497 -70.66 26.89 -14.16
N GLU A 498 -70.39 26.55 -12.89
CA GLU A 498 -70.95 25.42 -12.09
C GLU A 498 -70.82 23.95 -12.55
N GLY A 499 -71.00 23.02 -11.59
CA GLY A 499 -71.60 21.70 -11.87
C GLY A 499 -70.89 20.47 -11.28
N PHE A 500 -71.26 20.11 -10.05
CA PHE A 500 -70.79 18.97 -9.26
C PHE A 500 -71.01 17.56 -9.88
N ASP A 501 -70.06 16.66 -9.59
CA ASP A 501 -70.18 15.20 -9.33
C ASP A 501 -70.50 14.11 -10.38
N SER A 502 -70.06 12.90 -9.99
CA SER A 502 -70.23 11.56 -10.59
C SER A 502 -69.46 11.20 -11.87
N ASP A 503 -68.47 10.29 -11.73
CA ASP A 503 -68.47 8.97 -12.40
C ASP A 503 -67.11 8.23 -12.22
N GLU A 504 -66.94 7.51 -11.11
CA GLU A 504 -65.75 6.65 -10.90
C GLU A 504 -65.69 5.44 -11.87
N GLU A 505 -66.80 5.06 -12.51
CA GLU A 505 -66.81 3.98 -13.52
C GLU A 505 -66.07 4.36 -14.82
N ALA A 506 -65.87 5.65 -15.10
CA ALA A 506 -65.15 6.11 -16.30
C ALA A 506 -63.63 5.85 -16.26
N ALA A 507 -63.04 5.61 -15.09
CA ALA A 507 -61.60 5.38 -14.93
C ALA A 507 -61.15 4.00 -15.46
N ALA A 508 -62.02 2.99 -15.38
CA ALA A 508 -61.72 1.61 -15.78
C ALA A 508 -61.68 1.40 -17.31
N LEU A 509 -62.28 2.30 -18.10
CA LEU A 509 -62.25 2.27 -19.57
C LEU A 509 -61.06 3.06 -20.15
N LYS A 510 -60.70 4.20 -19.54
CA LYS A 510 -59.62 5.10 -20.01
C LYS A 510 -58.23 4.46 -20.07
N TRP A 511 -57.93 3.41 -19.30
CA TRP A 511 -56.64 2.72 -19.43
C TRP A 511 -56.49 1.94 -20.74
N LYS A 512 -57.61 1.50 -21.34
CA LYS A 512 -57.67 0.81 -22.64
C LYS A 512 -57.83 1.75 -23.82
N GLU A 513 -58.55 2.86 -23.69
CA GLU A 513 -58.71 3.82 -24.79
C GLU A 513 -57.36 4.34 -25.28
N ASN A 514 -56.43 4.58 -24.35
CA ASN A 514 -55.04 4.89 -24.67
C ASN A 514 -54.08 3.68 -24.60
N MET A 515 -54.55 2.44 -24.79
CA MET A 515 -53.62 1.30 -25.04
C MET A 515 -52.98 1.41 -26.42
N ALA A 516 -53.72 1.75 -27.47
CA ALA A 516 -53.13 1.94 -28.80
C ALA A 516 -52.18 3.16 -28.84
N GLU A 517 -52.50 4.22 -28.09
CA GLU A 517 -51.68 5.43 -28.03
C GLU A 517 -50.49 5.31 -27.06
N ARG A 518 -50.64 4.61 -25.92
CA ARG A 518 -49.49 4.20 -25.09
C ARG A 518 -48.62 3.18 -25.81
N ALA A 519 -49.18 2.24 -26.56
CA ALA A 519 -48.42 1.33 -27.42
C ALA A 519 -47.68 2.13 -28.49
N LYS A 520 -48.30 3.10 -29.18
CA LYS A 520 -47.59 4.01 -30.09
C LYS A 520 -46.53 4.87 -29.37
N ARG A 521 -46.74 5.31 -28.13
CA ARG A 521 -45.71 5.99 -27.29
C ARG A 521 -44.61 5.03 -26.78
N LEU A 522 -44.86 3.73 -26.67
CA LEU A 522 -43.91 2.70 -26.25
C LEU A 522 -43.12 2.11 -27.44
N HIS A 523 -43.74 1.95 -28.60
CA HIS A 523 -43.12 1.54 -29.86
C HIS A 523 -42.45 2.72 -30.60
N GLY A 524 -42.98 3.94 -30.44
CA GLY A 524 -42.43 5.17 -31.02
C GLY A 524 -41.29 5.78 -30.20
N LYS A 525 -41.19 5.46 -28.90
CA LYS A 525 -39.93 5.57 -28.18
C LYS A 525 -38.99 4.48 -28.72
N ARG A 526 -38.08 4.87 -29.62
CA ARG A 526 -36.84 4.11 -29.85
C ARG A 526 -36.26 3.75 -28.48
N ARG A 527 -36.14 2.45 -28.16
CA ARG A 527 -35.34 1.97 -27.03
C ARG A 527 -33.85 2.08 -27.37
N SER A 528 -33.42 3.28 -27.72
CA SER A 528 -32.04 3.59 -28.04
C SER A 528 -31.37 4.16 -26.80
N TYR A 529 -30.22 3.59 -26.43
CA TYR A 529 -29.29 4.12 -25.43
C TYR A 529 -29.59 3.85 -23.94
N HIS A 530 -30.06 2.64 -23.60
CA HIS A 530 -29.97 2.16 -22.21
C HIS A 530 -28.51 1.84 -21.86
N ILE A 531 -27.95 2.50 -20.83
CA ILE A 531 -26.53 2.39 -20.46
C ILE A 531 -26.19 0.99 -19.90
N PRO A 532 -27.00 0.37 -19.02
CA PRO A 532 -26.76 -1.01 -18.56
C PRO A 532 -26.71 -2.05 -19.68
N ASP A 533 -27.45 -1.85 -20.77
CA ASP A 533 -27.47 -2.78 -21.92
C ASP A 533 -26.18 -2.67 -22.73
N LEU A 534 -25.67 -1.46 -22.94
CA LEU A 534 -24.34 -1.25 -23.55
C LEU A 534 -23.26 -1.95 -22.72
N ALA A 535 -23.26 -1.74 -21.40
CA ALA A 535 -22.31 -2.36 -20.50
C ALA A 535 -22.37 -3.90 -20.53
N ARG A 536 -23.54 -4.48 -20.84
CA ARG A 536 -23.66 -5.93 -21.06
C ARG A 536 -23.04 -6.36 -22.40
N PHE A 537 -23.38 -5.69 -23.50
CA PHE A 537 -22.87 -6.05 -24.82
C PHE A 537 -21.35 -5.83 -24.97
N MET A 538 -20.77 -4.87 -24.25
CA MET A 538 -19.33 -4.59 -24.26
C MET A 538 -18.44 -5.74 -23.74
N TYR A 539 -18.99 -6.67 -22.95
CA TYR A 539 -18.27 -7.82 -22.40
C TYR A 539 -18.87 -9.16 -22.88
N ASP A 540 -19.62 -9.14 -23.98
CA ASP A 540 -20.18 -10.34 -24.58
C ASP A 540 -19.31 -10.78 -25.77
N ASP A 541 -18.31 -11.62 -25.49
CA ASP A 541 -17.36 -12.15 -26.48
C ASP A 541 -18.03 -12.93 -27.64
N SER A 542 -19.35 -13.19 -27.56
CA SER A 542 -20.12 -13.84 -28.63
C SER A 542 -20.61 -12.88 -29.72
N ILE A 543 -20.46 -11.56 -29.55
CA ILE A 543 -21.00 -10.51 -30.43
C ILE A 543 -19.85 -9.62 -30.91
N THR A 544 -19.79 -9.28 -32.21
CA THR A 544 -18.79 -8.31 -32.69
C THR A 544 -19.09 -6.89 -32.18
N PRO A 545 -18.09 -6.00 -32.02
CA PRO A 545 -18.32 -4.62 -31.59
C PRO A 545 -19.31 -3.85 -32.48
N GLN A 546 -19.36 -4.17 -33.78
CA GLN A 546 -20.33 -3.59 -34.71
C GLN A 546 -21.76 -4.08 -34.46
N GLU A 547 -21.97 -5.38 -34.29
CA GLU A 547 -23.28 -5.96 -33.97
C GLU A 547 -23.77 -5.50 -32.59
N ALA A 548 -22.88 -5.46 -31.60
CA ALA A 548 -23.17 -4.90 -30.28
C ALA A 548 -23.66 -3.44 -30.38
N LEU A 549 -23.06 -2.64 -31.27
CA LEU A 549 -23.47 -1.26 -31.52
C LEU A 549 -24.82 -1.17 -32.26
N LYS A 550 -25.06 -1.99 -33.28
CA LYS A 550 -26.35 -2.07 -34.01
C LYS A 550 -27.49 -2.49 -33.08
N ARG A 551 -27.27 -3.53 -32.28
CA ARG A 551 -28.19 -4.06 -31.28
C ARG A 551 -28.53 -3.03 -30.20
N TRP A 552 -27.53 -2.26 -29.74
CA TRP A 552 -27.73 -1.18 -28.77
C TRP A 552 -28.42 0.06 -29.36
N ARG A 553 -28.21 0.35 -30.65
CA ARG A 553 -28.95 1.38 -31.40
C ARG A 553 -30.39 0.98 -31.70
N GLY A 554 -30.70 -0.33 -31.67
CA GLY A 554 -31.98 -0.89 -32.06
C GLY A 554 -32.16 -0.98 -33.57
N GLU A 555 -31.05 -1.13 -34.31
CA GLU A 555 -31.01 -1.28 -35.77
C GLU A 555 -31.25 -2.74 -36.22
N ASP A 556 -31.20 -3.70 -35.28
CA ASP A 556 -31.57 -5.11 -35.50
C ASP A 556 -33.11 -5.30 -35.57
N ARG A 557 -33.76 -4.65 -36.53
CA ARG A 557 -35.09 -5.09 -37.00
C ARG A 557 -34.89 -6.07 -38.14
N GLU A 558 -35.21 -7.33 -37.84
CA GLU A 558 -35.59 -8.40 -38.76
C GLU A 558 -35.38 -8.08 -40.24
N GLY A 559 -34.24 -8.53 -40.77
CA GLY A 559 -34.24 -9.01 -42.14
C GLY A 559 -35.05 -10.30 -42.17
N GLU A 560 -36.34 -10.19 -42.47
CA GLU A 560 -37.04 -11.33 -43.08
C GLU A 560 -36.26 -11.69 -44.35
N GLU A 561 -36.04 -12.99 -44.57
CA GLU A 561 -35.39 -13.48 -45.77
C GLU A 561 -36.35 -13.30 -46.96
N ASP A 562 -36.30 -12.14 -47.62
CA ASP A 562 -36.89 -11.93 -48.95
C ASP A 562 -36.15 -12.84 -49.95
N ILE A 563 -36.61 -14.09 -50.04
CA ILE A 563 -36.10 -15.14 -50.94
C ILE A 563 -36.52 -14.88 -52.41
N GLU A 564 -37.35 -13.87 -52.68
CA GLU A 564 -37.92 -13.59 -53.99
C GLU A 564 -37.42 -12.28 -54.64
N ALA A 565 -36.11 -12.19 -54.91
CA ALA A 565 -35.60 -11.25 -55.92
C ALA A 565 -34.30 -11.73 -56.62
N SER A 566 -34.32 -11.70 -57.96
CA SER A 566 -33.19 -11.87 -58.90
C SER A 566 -32.45 -13.21 -58.89
N GLU A 567 -32.90 -14.11 -59.77
CA GLU A 567 -31.97 -14.83 -60.65
C GLU A 567 -31.19 -13.79 -61.49
N ASP A 568 -29.86 -13.76 -61.39
CA ASP A 568 -28.96 -13.36 -62.48
C ASP A 568 -27.50 -13.77 -62.14
N ASP A 569 -26.87 -14.52 -63.05
CA ASP A 569 -25.52 -15.08 -62.89
C ASP A 569 -24.42 -14.00 -63.03
N ASP A 570 -23.88 -13.45 -61.93
CA ASP A 570 -22.55 -12.79 -61.97
C ASP A 570 -21.81 -12.56 -60.61
N ASP A 571 -22.24 -13.15 -59.49
CA ASP A 571 -21.70 -12.78 -58.16
C ASP A 571 -20.41 -13.51 -57.69
N PHE A 572 -19.65 -14.11 -58.61
CA PHE A 572 -18.44 -14.90 -58.30
C PHE A 572 -17.18 -14.05 -57.96
N PHE A 573 -17.21 -12.73 -58.15
CA PHE A 573 -16.01 -11.87 -58.05
C PHE A 573 -16.04 -10.73 -57.02
N LYS A 574 -17.04 -10.66 -56.13
CA LYS A 574 -16.97 -9.74 -54.98
C LYS A 574 -16.15 -10.38 -53.84
N LYS A 575 -15.11 -9.69 -53.37
CA LYS A 575 -14.47 -10.00 -52.08
C LYS A 575 -15.54 -9.96 -50.97
N SER A 576 -15.47 -10.90 -50.03
CA SER A 576 -16.37 -10.89 -48.87
C SER A 576 -16.24 -9.59 -48.09
N LYS A 577 -17.39 -8.99 -47.71
CA LYS A 577 -17.44 -7.72 -46.96
C LYS A 577 -16.71 -7.80 -45.61
N GLN A 578 -16.63 -9.00 -45.01
CA GLN A 578 -15.82 -9.28 -43.82
C GLN A 578 -14.37 -8.80 -43.97
N GLU A 579 -13.71 -9.02 -45.11
CA GLU A 579 -12.30 -8.62 -45.30
C GLU A 579 -12.12 -7.08 -45.33
N THR A 580 -13.20 -6.31 -45.56
CA THR A 580 -13.20 -4.84 -45.44
C THR A 580 -13.58 -4.37 -44.04
N ASP A 581 -14.53 -5.04 -43.38
CA ASP A 581 -14.97 -4.70 -42.03
C ASP A 581 -13.85 -4.97 -41.01
N ASP A 582 -13.14 -6.10 -41.12
CA ASP A 582 -11.94 -6.45 -40.32
C ASP A 582 -10.84 -5.36 -40.39
N LYS A 583 -10.78 -4.60 -41.49
CA LYS A 583 -9.79 -3.51 -41.69
C LYS A 583 -10.26 -2.16 -41.14
N VAL A 584 -11.54 -2.01 -40.84
CA VAL A 584 -12.11 -0.81 -40.21
C VAL A 584 -11.97 -0.89 -38.70
N GLU A 585 -12.12 -2.08 -38.10
CA GLU A 585 -12.02 -2.28 -36.64
C GLU A 585 -10.65 -1.90 -36.06
N ASP A 586 -9.56 -2.06 -36.81
CA ASP A 586 -8.19 -1.82 -36.34
C ASP A 586 -7.73 -0.33 -36.48
N ARG A 587 -8.62 0.60 -36.85
CA ARG A 587 -8.29 2.03 -37.05
C ARG A 587 -8.91 2.93 -35.98
N SER A 588 -8.07 3.42 -35.08
CA SER A 588 -8.43 4.37 -34.00
C SER A 588 -8.86 5.78 -34.45
N ILE A 589 -9.00 6.02 -35.75
CA ILE A 589 -9.48 7.28 -36.33
C ILE A 589 -10.74 6.96 -37.16
N PRO A 590 -11.94 7.36 -36.71
CA PRO A 590 -13.14 7.21 -37.52
C PRO A 590 -13.04 8.05 -38.79
N LEU A 591 -13.36 7.44 -39.93
CA LEU A 591 -13.54 8.15 -41.20
C LEU A 591 -14.93 8.81 -41.16
N TYR A 592 -14.95 10.12 -40.97
CA TYR A 592 -16.19 10.90 -41.04
C TYR A 592 -16.55 11.20 -42.49
N ASP A 593 -17.84 11.06 -42.85
CA ASP A 593 -18.35 11.62 -44.10
C ASP A 593 -18.58 13.12 -43.92
N TYR A 594 -17.82 13.92 -44.66
CA TYR A 594 -17.91 15.38 -44.63
C TYR A 594 -19.16 15.91 -45.34
N GLN A 595 -19.77 15.15 -46.26
CA GLN A 595 -20.98 15.56 -46.99
C GLN A 595 -22.21 15.48 -46.07
N ASP A 596 -22.37 14.36 -45.37
CA ASP A 596 -23.43 14.18 -44.36
C ASP A 596 -23.31 15.17 -43.20
N LEU A 597 -22.07 15.43 -42.74
CA LEU A 597 -21.83 16.44 -41.72
C LEU A 597 -22.18 17.84 -42.22
N ALA A 598 -21.80 18.21 -43.45
CA ALA A 598 -22.17 19.50 -44.03
C ALA A 598 -23.69 19.65 -44.15
N ALA A 599 -24.41 18.62 -44.64
CA ALA A 599 -25.87 18.64 -44.73
C ALA A 599 -26.57 18.71 -43.36
N LYS A 600 -26.02 18.05 -42.34
CA LYS A 600 -26.55 18.11 -40.97
C LYS A 600 -26.36 19.48 -40.32
N TRP A 601 -25.21 20.12 -40.55
CA TRP A 601 -24.85 21.40 -39.94
C TRP A 601 -25.19 22.63 -40.79
N SER A 602 -25.67 22.47 -42.04
CA SER A 602 -26.28 23.56 -42.82
C SER A 602 -27.70 23.92 -42.35
N LEU A 603 -28.32 23.07 -41.52
CA LEU A 603 -29.64 23.35 -40.93
C LEU A 603 -29.48 24.31 -39.74
N GLN A 604 -29.99 25.54 -39.90
CA GLN A 604 -29.91 26.61 -38.90
C GLN A 604 -30.36 26.16 -37.50
N ALA A 605 -31.47 25.42 -37.39
CA ALA A 605 -31.97 24.90 -36.10
C ALA A 605 -30.99 23.94 -35.39
N ASN A 606 -30.19 23.16 -36.12
CA ASN A 606 -29.13 22.33 -35.53
C ASN A 606 -27.95 23.18 -35.07
N VAL A 607 -27.62 24.24 -35.82
CA VAL A 607 -26.59 25.21 -35.45
C VAL A 607 -27.00 25.98 -34.19
N GLU A 608 -28.25 26.40 -34.07
CA GLU A 608 -28.81 27.07 -32.88
C GLU A 608 -28.85 26.15 -31.65
N ALA A 609 -29.26 24.89 -31.82
CA ALA A 609 -29.19 23.89 -30.75
C ALA A 609 -27.75 23.63 -30.28
N LEU A 610 -26.77 23.66 -31.21
CA LEU A 610 -25.35 23.60 -30.90
C LEU A 610 -24.85 24.91 -30.26
N ARG A 611 -25.37 26.07 -30.70
CA ARG A 611 -25.00 27.43 -30.24
C ARG A 611 -25.16 27.55 -28.72
N ARG A 612 -26.21 26.96 -28.14
CA ARG A 612 -26.45 26.88 -26.68
C ARG A 612 -25.31 26.25 -25.86
N ARG A 613 -24.32 25.62 -26.50
CA ARG A 613 -23.09 25.09 -25.86
C ARG A 613 -21.90 26.05 -25.93
N PHE A 614 -22.06 27.21 -26.56
CA PHE A 614 -21.07 28.28 -26.65
C PHE A 614 -21.53 29.48 -25.84
N ALA A 615 -20.62 30.09 -25.08
CA ALA A 615 -20.88 31.28 -24.26
C ALA A 615 -21.41 32.48 -25.07
N THR A 616 -21.12 32.52 -26.38
CA THR A 616 -21.54 33.59 -27.33
C THR A 616 -23.00 33.48 -27.80
N SER A 617 -23.82 32.64 -27.16
CA SER A 617 -25.21 32.38 -27.57
C SER A 617 -26.28 33.05 -26.72
N ALA A 618 -25.95 33.52 -25.51
CA ALA A 618 -26.87 34.33 -24.71
C ALA A 618 -27.09 35.73 -25.32
N SER A 619 -26.04 36.31 -25.91
CA SER A 619 -25.99 37.71 -26.33
C SER A 619 -26.62 38.02 -27.72
N ARG A 620 -27.60 37.23 -28.18
CA ARG A 620 -28.40 37.50 -29.40
C ARG A 620 -29.87 37.07 -29.25
N GLY A 621 -30.49 37.46 -28.14
CA GLY A 621 -31.93 37.38 -27.93
C GLY A 621 -32.60 38.75 -28.06
N GLY A 622 -32.75 39.23 -29.30
CA GLY A 622 -33.35 40.51 -29.67
C GLY A 622 -33.15 40.73 -31.17
N ASP A 623 -34.21 41.08 -31.88
CA ASP A 623 -34.27 41.02 -33.35
C ASP A 623 -33.32 42.01 -34.07
N ASP A 624 -33.01 41.68 -35.33
CA ASP A 624 -32.05 42.37 -36.19
C ASP A 624 -32.51 43.80 -36.55
N ASP A 625 -31.54 44.74 -36.65
CA ASP A 625 -31.40 45.63 -37.80
C ASP A 625 -29.99 46.26 -37.87
N GLU A 626 -29.64 46.82 -39.03
CA GLU A 626 -28.30 47.15 -39.53
C GLU A 626 -27.36 47.96 -38.60
N PHE A 627 -26.09 47.50 -38.48
CA PHE A 627 -24.94 48.43 -38.41
C PHE A 627 -23.68 47.83 -39.06
N ASP A 628 -23.04 48.62 -39.92
CA ASP A 628 -21.86 48.27 -40.72
C ASP A 628 -20.55 48.45 -39.92
N GLY A 629 -19.43 47.91 -40.41
CA GLY A 629 -18.19 47.78 -39.65
C GLY A 629 -17.46 49.10 -39.34
N ILE A 630 -16.86 49.19 -38.14
CA ILE A 630 -15.87 50.20 -37.75
C ILE A 630 -14.66 49.51 -37.07
N ASP A 631 -13.46 49.96 -37.44
CA ASP A 631 -12.13 49.48 -36.99
C ASP A 631 -11.80 49.85 -35.53
N ASP A 632 -10.82 49.12 -34.97
CA ASP A 632 -10.02 49.56 -33.81
C ASP A 632 -9.15 50.77 -34.21
N ASP A 633 -9.27 51.92 -33.50
CA ASP A 633 -8.16 52.83 -33.11
C ASP A 633 -8.70 54.22 -32.66
N GLN A 634 -8.73 54.51 -31.34
CA GLN A 634 -8.07 55.69 -30.73
C GLN A 634 -8.29 55.86 -29.20
N ASP A 635 -7.29 56.49 -28.58
CA ASP A 635 -7.15 56.78 -27.15
C ASP A 635 -7.90 58.06 -26.67
N ASP A 636 -7.91 58.24 -25.34
CA ASP A 636 -7.99 59.49 -24.55
C ASP A 636 -9.27 60.36 -24.59
N ASP A 637 -9.93 60.53 -23.43
CA ASP A 637 -9.72 61.65 -22.46
C ASP A 637 -10.99 62.05 -21.65
N GLU A 638 -10.77 62.86 -20.61
CA GLU A 638 -11.70 63.36 -19.59
C GLU A 638 -12.74 64.39 -20.10
N GLY A 639 -13.88 64.53 -19.40
CA GLY A 639 -14.54 65.86 -19.30
C GLY A 639 -16.07 65.95 -19.20
N ASP A 640 -16.66 65.62 -18.05
CA ASP A 640 -18.01 66.14 -17.71
C ASP A 640 -17.92 67.65 -17.40
N GLY A 641 -18.40 68.49 -18.33
CA GLY A 641 -18.32 69.95 -18.23
C GLY A 641 -19.56 70.66 -18.76
N VAL A 642 -20.51 70.97 -17.87
CA VAL A 642 -21.65 71.84 -18.15
C VAL A 642 -21.16 73.26 -18.44
N PHE A 643 -21.61 73.88 -19.54
CA PHE A 643 -21.27 75.26 -19.89
C PHE A 643 -22.53 76.12 -20.01
N GLU A 644 -22.51 77.28 -19.35
CA GLU A 644 -23.60 78.26 -19.26
C GLU A 644 -23.15 79.52 -20.03
N ASP A 645 -23.81 79.85 -21.15
CA ASP A 645 -23.44 81.02 -21.96
C ASP A 645 -24.18 82.30 -21.49
N LEU A 646 -23.40 83.35 -21.24
CA LEU A 646 -23.79 84.44 -20.33
C LEU A 646 -24.27 85.72 -21.04
N GLU A 647 -24.56 85.66 -22.35
CA GLU A 647 -25.11 86.80 -23.12
C GLU A 647 -26.46 86.53 -23.84
N THR A 648 -27.03 85.32 -23.78
CA THR A 648 -28.35 85.00 -24.37
C THR A 648 -29.37 84.39 -23.41
N GLY A 649 -28.96 83.70 -22.34
CA GLY A 649 -29.86 83.26 -21.27
C GLY A 649 -30.84 82.12 -21.63
N GLU A 650 -30.67 81.49 -22.80
CA GLU A 650 -31.43 80.31 -23.21
C GLU A 650 -30.67 79.04 -22.82
N GLN A 651 -31.26 78.22 -21.94
CA GLN A 651 -30.71 76.93 -21.55
C GLN A 651 -31.16 75.83 -22.53
N HIS A 652 -30.24 75.31 -23.32
CA HIS A 652 -30.45 74.02 -24.00
C HIS A 652 -30.18 72.86 -23.01
N GLY A 653 -31.18 72.55 -22.19
CA GLY A 653 -31.30 71.23 -21.58
C GLY A 653 -31.74 70.19 -22.63
N PRO A 654 -31.48 68.89 -22.43
CA PRO A 654 -32.07 67.85 -23.27
C PRO A 654 -33.60 67.88 -23.12
N GLU A 655 -34.32 67.87 -24.23
CA GLU A 655 -35.77 67.70 -24.22
C GLU A 655 -36.12 66.29 -23.69
N GLU A 656 -36.94 66.23 -22.64
CA GLU A 656 -37.55 65.00 -22.15
C GLU A 656 -38.59 64.52 -23.17
N PRO A 657 -38.52 63.28 -23.67
CA PRO A 657 -39.66 62.63 -24.27
C PRO A 657 -40.56 62.06 -23.16
N ASP A 658 -41.67 62.73 -22.88
CA ASP A 658 -42.75 62.22 -22.04
C ASP A 658 -43.50 61.07 -22.77
N GLU A 659 -43.02 59.84 -22.63
CA GLU A 659 -43.86 58.63 -22.69
C GLU A 659 -43.52 57.73 -21.49
N GLU A 660 -44.42 57.68 -20.51
CA GLU A 660 -44.29 56.88 -19.29
C GLU A 660 -44.53 55.38 -19.56
N GLU A 661 -43.63 54.70 -20.28
CA GLU A 661 -43.61 53.23 -20.32
C GLU A 661 -42.18 52.65 -20.37
N ASN A 662 -41.97 51.57 -19.61
CA ASN A 662 -40.76 50.73 -19.60
C ASN A 662 -39.44 51.20 -18.93
N PHE A 663 -39.46 52.12 -17.94
CA PHE A 663 -38.35 52.20 -16.98
C PHE A 663 -38.11 50.87 -16.22
N GLU A 664 -39.15 50.07 -16.00
CA GLU A 664 -39.01 48.72 -15.44
C GLU A 664 -38.43 47.74 -16.45
N GLY A 665 -38.90 47.73 -17.70
CA GLY A 665 -38.29 46.96 -18.78
C GLY A 665 -36.82 47.30 -19.03
N GLU A 666 -36.41 48.56 -18.90
CA GLU A 666 -35.00 48.96 -19.01
C GLU A 666 -34.19 48.55 -17.77
N ARG A 667 -34.76 48.62 -16.57
CA ARG A 667 -34.14 48.07 -15.35
C ARG A 667 -33.99 46.55 -15.42
N GLU A 668 -34.98 45.84 -15.94
CA GLU A 668 -34.92 44.40 -16.18
C GLU A 668 -33.90 44.04 -17.25
N ARG A 669 -33.85 44.75 -18.38
CA ARG A 669 -32.81 44.57 -19.41
C ARG A 669 -31.43 44.81 -18.83
N ASN A 670 -31.25 45.85 -18.01
CA ASN A 670 -29.99 46.13 -17.32
C ASN A 670 -29.66 45.11 -16.21
N ALA A 671 -30.65 44.54 -15.53
CA ALA A 671 -30.47 43.45 -14.56
C ALA A 671 -30.06 42.15 -15.27
N LYS A 672 -30.80 41.72 -16.29
CA LYS A 672 -30.48 40.58 -17.15
C LYS A 672 -29.10 40.72 -17.78
N ARG A 673 -28.73 41.92 -18.27
CA ARG A 673 -27.38 42.22 -18.78
C ARG A 673 -26.29 42.16 -17.71
N LYS A 674 -26.56 42.58 -16.47
CA LYS A 674 -25.64 42.42 -15.33
C LYS A 674 -25.50 40.96 -14.88
N GLU A 675 -26.57 40.19 -14.92
CA GLU A 675 -26.54 38.74 -14.63
C GLU A 675 -25.82 37.96 -15.74
N GLU A 676 -26.03 38.30 -17.01
CA GLU A 676 -25.30 37.75 -18.15
C GLU A 676 -23.81 38.12 -18.09
N LEU A 677 -23.46 39.38 -17.81
CA LEU A 677 -22.08 39.80 -17.58
C LEU A 677 -21.45 39.07 -16.38
N LYS A 678 -22.23 38.83 -15.31
CA LYS A 678 -21.76 38.04 -14.16
C LYS A 678 -21.55 36.58 -14.53
N LEU A 679 -22.46 35.94 -15.26
CA LEU A 679 -22.31 34.56 -15.76
C LEU A 679 -21.13 34.43 -16.72
N ARG A 680 -20.94 35.40 -17.61
CA ARG A 680 -19.80 35.47 -18.52
C ARG A 680 -18.48 35.62 -17.76
N PHE A 681 -18.41 36.51 -16.78
CA PHE A 681 -17.23 36.64 -15.90
C PHE A 681 -17.00 35.38 -15.06
N GLU A 682 -18.07 34.71 -14.61
CA GLU A 682 -18.01 33.45 -13.89
C GLU A 682 -17.53 32.26 -14.76
N GLU A 683 -17.66 32.34 -16.08
CA GLU A 683 -17.21 31.31 -17.04
C GLU A 683 -15.83 31.63 -17.66
N GLU A 684 -15.55 32.91 -17.94
CA GLU A 684 -14.22 33.40 -18.37
C GLU A 684 -13.17 33.26 -17.25
N ASP A 685 -13.53 33.58 -16.00
CA ASP A 685 -12.67 33.42 -14.81
C ASP A 685 -13.19 32.31 -13.87
N ARG A 686 -13.44 31.13 -14.44
CA ARG A 686 -14.03 29.94 -13.80
C ARG A 686 -13.28 29.40 -12.57
N GLU A 687 -11.98 29.63 -12.50
CA GLU A 687 -11.10 29.29 -11.36
C GLU A 687 -10.52 30.55 -10.65
N GLY A 688 -11.06 31.71 -11.02
CA GLY A 688 -10.63 33.04 -10.65
C GLY A 688 -10.65 33.37 -9.17
N PHE A 689 -9.83 34.36 -8.79
CA PHE A 689 -9.81 34.89 -7.42
C PHE A 689 -10.90 35.95 -7.18
N LEU A 690 -11.47 36.51 -8.25
CA LEU A 690 -12.48 37.58 -8.22
C LEU A 690 -13.92 37.07 -8.41
N ASN A 691 -14.09 35.77 -8.68
CA ASN A 691 -15.38 35.15 -8.98
C ASN A 691 -16.06 34.66 -7.69
N ASP A 692 -17.16 35.29 -7.27
CA ASP A 692 -17.87 34.95 -6.03
C ASP A 692 -18.35 33.50 -5.96
N LYS A 693 -18.72 32.86 -7.08
CA LYS A 693 -19.13 31.44 -7.09
C LYS A 693 -17.93 30.50 -7.07
N ALA A 694 -16.79 30.88 -7.66
CA ALA A 694 -15.53 30.16 -7.49
C ALA A 694 -15.02 30.29 -6.03
N ASN A 695 -15.15 31.48 -5.44
CA ASN A 695 -14.87 31.73 -4.03
C ASN A 695 -15.83 31.00 -3.10
N ALA A 696 -17.13 30.89 -3.40
CA ALA A 696 -18.06 30.06 -2.62
C ALA A 696 -17.77 28.56 -2.76
N ARG A 697 -17.33 28.09 -3.94
CA ARG A 697 -16.83 26.71 -4.13
C ARG A 697 -15.50 26.46 -3.40
N ARG A 698 -14.64 27.47 -3.27
CA ARG A 698 -13.44 27.45 -2.42
C ARG A 698 -13.79 27.51 -0.93
N GLU A 699 -14.62 28.41 -0.45
CA GLU A 699 -15.05 28.44 0.95
C GLU A 699 -15.76 27.14 1.38
N GLY A 700 -16.43 26.46 0.43
CA GLY A 700 -17.01 25.14 0.63
C GLY A 700 -16.04 23.94 0.59
N GLY A 701 -14.73 24.09 0.35
CA GLY A 701 -13.81 22.94 0.26
C GLY A 701 -12.29 23.21 0.18
N GLU A 702 -11.88 24.41 -0.17
CA GLU A 702 -10.51 24.92 -0.24
C GLU A 702 -10.44 26.36 0.31
N GLN A 703 -10.46 26.50 1.65
CA GLN A 703 -9.91 27.70 2.27
C GLN A 703 -8.43 27.85 1.86
N GLU A 704 -7.89 29.08 1.92
CA GLU A 704 -6.44 29.32 1.85
C GLU A 704 -5.76 28.71 3.09
N PHE A 705 -5.63 27.38 3.08
CA PHE A 705 -4.98 26.59 4.10
C PHE A 705 -3.53 27.04 4.20
N GLY A 706 -3.15 27.58 5.36
CA GLY A 706 -1.77 28.00 5.61
C GLY A 706 -0.81 26.81 5.54
N GLU A 707 0.50 27.06 5.59
CA GLU A 707 1.52 25.98 5.62
C GLU A 707 1.27 24.93 6.74
N ASP A 708 0.57 25.33 7.80
CA ASP A 708 0.12 24.51 8.93
C ASP A 708 -0.97 23.46 8.60
N GLU A 709 -1.69 23.60 7.47
CA GLU A 709 -2.94 22.85 7.17
C GLU A 709 -2.86 21.96 5.92
N TRP A 710 -1.76 22.00 5.16
CA TRP A 710 -1.52 21.16 3.97
C TRP A 710 -1.74 19.65 4.20
N TYR A 711 -1.42 19.14 5.39
CA TYR A 711 -1.65 17.72 5.73
C TYR A 711 -3.14 17.36 5.84
N GLU A 712 -3.99 18.31 6.24
CA GLU A 712 -5.43 18.11 6.37
C GLU A 712 -6.12 18.29 5.01
N SER A 713 -5.69 19.25 4.17
CA SER A 713 -6.18 19.38 2.80
C SER A 713 -5.83 18.17 1.91
N GLN A 714 -4.60 17.64 1.98
CA GLN A 714 -4.24 16.40 1.27
C GLN A 714 -5.08 15.20 1.72
N LYS A 715 -5.47 15.13 3.00
CA LYS A 715 -6.39 14.11 3.48
C LYS A 715 -7.82 14.32 3.00
N ALA A 716 -8.31 15.55 2.98
CA ALA A 716 -9.63 15.89 2.45
C ALA A 716 -9.74 15.53 0.97
N LEU A 717 -8.71 15.81 0.15
CA LEU A 717 -8.65 15.40 -1.25
C LEU A 717 -8.67 13.87 -1.41
N ILE A 718 -7.88 13.14 -0.61
CA ILE A 718 -7.89 11.67 -0.60
C ILE A 718 -9.27 11.12 -0.20
N GLN A 719 -9.90 11.69 0.83
CA GLN A 719 -11.23 11.26 1.28
C GLN A 719 -12.30 11.55 0.22
N LYS A 720 -12.29 12.75 -0.36
CA LYS A 720 -13.18 13.14 -1.47
C LYS A 720 -13.09 12.16 -2.65
N GLN A 721 -11.88 11.69 -3.00
CA GLN A 721 -11.71 10.66 -4.03
C GLN A 721 -12.31 9.30 -3.62
N LEU A 722 -12.19 8.88 -2.36
CA LEU A 722 -12.80 7.65 -1.87
C LEU A 722 -14.34 7.74 -1.86
N ASP A 723 -14.87 8.90 -1.48
CA ASP A 723 -16.31 9.17 -1.44
C ASP A 723 -16.89 9.22 -2.87
N ILE A 724 -16.19 9.83 -3.83
CA ILE A 724 -16.53 9.79 -5.28
C ILE A 724 -16.55 8.34 -5.77
N ASN A 725 -15.49 7.57 -5.55
CA ASN A 725 -15.44 6.18 -6.00
C ASN A 725 -16.63 5.36 -5.45
N LYS A 726 -17.00 5.59 -4.19
CA LYS A 726 -18.13 4.92 -3.56
C LYS A 726 -19.46 5.30 -4.21
N ALA A 727 -19.71 6.60 -4.45
CA ALA A 727 -20.94 7.09 -5.08
C ALA A 727 -21.11 6.54 -6.52
N GLU A 728 -20.03 6.50 -7.31
CA GLU A 728 -20.05 5.93 -8.66
C GLU A 728 -20.41 4.43 -8.65
N PHE A 729 -19.82 3.64 -7.74
CA PHE A 729 -20.10 2.20 -7.66
C PHE A 729 -21.46 1.88 -7.04
N GLU A 730 -22.03 2.75 -6.20
CA GLU A 730 -23.37 2.57 -5.63
C GLU A 730 -24.48 2.62 -6.70
N ASN A 731 -24.27 3.34 -7.81
CA ASN A 731 -25.20 3.42 -8.94
C ASN A 731 -25.25 2.14 -9.81
N LEU A 732 -24.24 1.26 -9.75
CA LEU A 732 -24.18 0.03 -10.55
C LEU A 732 -24.92 -1.14 -9.90
N ASP A 733 -25.54 -2.00 -10.71
CA ASP A 733 -26.11 -3.29 -10.27
C ASP A 733 -25.04 -4.22 -9.67
N GLU A 734 -25.42 -5.12 -8.77
CA GLU A 734 -24.49 -5.97 -8.03
C GLU A 734 -23.60 -6.84 -8.94
N ARG A 735 -24.13 -7.35 -10.06
CA ARG A 735 -23.34 -8.12 -11.03
C ARG A 735 -22.29 -7.25 -11.73
N GLN A 736 -22.71 -6.07 -12.20
CA GLN A 736 -21.82 -5.12 -12.87
C GLN A 736 -20.75 -4.57 -11.91
N ARG A 737 -21.15 -4.27 -10.66
CA ARG A 737 -20.27 -3.85 -9.57
C ARG A 737 -19.23 -4.92 -9.26
N ALA A 738 -19.62 -6.19 -9.16
CA ALA A 738 -18.67 -7.29 -8.94
C ALA A 738 -17.64 -7.43 -10.08
N VAL A 739 -18.04 -7.20 -11.34
CA VAL A 739 -17.11 -7.24 -12.49
C VAL A 739 -16.14 -6.05 -12.48
N VAL A 740 -16.64 -4.83 -12.28
CA VAL A 740 -15.85 -3.58 -12.39
C VAL A 740 -15.00 -3.31 -11.15
N GLU A 741 -15.60 -3.38 -9.96
CA GLU A 741 -14.93 -3.07 -8.69
C GLU A 741 -14.21 -4.29 -8.08
N GLY A 742 -14.59 -5.49 -8.51
CA GLY A 742 -14.13 -6.75 -7.92
C GLY A 742 -14.80 -7.04 -6.58
N PHE A 743 -14.29 -8.04 -5.88
CA PHE A 743 -14.82 -8.45 -4.58
C PHE A 743 -14.21 -7.63 -3.44
N LYS A 744 -15.06 -6.84 -2.78
CA LYS A 744 -14.69 -5.95 -1.65
C LYS A 744 -14.03 -6.68 -0.49
N ALA A 745 -13.01 -6.06 0.08
CA ALA A 745 -12.49 -6.45 1.39
C ALA A 745 -13.62 -6.43 2.45
N GLY A 746 -13.51 -7.28 3.47
CA GLY A 746 -14.51 -7.40 4.53
C GLY A 746 -15.58 -8.47 4.30
N LYS A 747 -15.84 -8.86 3.05
CA LYS A 747 -16.73 -9.99 2.72
C LYS A 747 -16.04 -11.33 2.99
N TYR A 748 -16.84 -12.35 3.30
CA TYR A 748 -16.39 -13.74 3.42
C TYR A 748 -16.49 -14.40 2.04
N ALA A 749 -15.46 -15.10 1.60
CA ALA A 749 -15.39 -15.65 0.25
C ALA A 749 -14.88 -17.09 0.24
N LYS A 750 -15.37 -17.85 -0.73
CA LYS A 750 -14.98 -19.21 -1.07
C LYS A 750 -14.22 -19.17 -2.39
N ILE A 751 -12.95 -19.54 -2.36
CA ILE A 751 -12.01 -19.45 -3.46
C ILE A 751 -11.69 -20.87 -3.93
N VAL A 752 -11.92 -21.16 -5.21
CA VAL A 752 -11.54 -22.45 -5.84
C VAL A 752 -10.18 -22.28 -6.50
N LEU A 753 -9.27 -23.20 -6.20
CA LEU A 753 -7.92 -23.26 -6.75
C LEU A 753 -7.69 -24.63 -7.38
N ASP A 754 -7.33 -24.64 -8.66
CA ASP A 754 -6.96 -25.85 -9.40
C ASP A 754 -5.44 -25.99 -9.52
N GLY A 755 -4.96 -27.20 -9.80
CA GLY A 755 -3.54 -27.47 -10.03
C GLY A 755 -2.70 -27.59 -8.75
N ILE A 756 -3.30 -27.89 -7.60
CA ILE A 756 -2.58 -27.97 -6.31
C ILE A 756 -1.91 -29.34 -6.15
N PRO A 757 -0.61 -29.42 -5.81
CA PRO A 757 0.09 -30.70 -5.66
C PRO A 757 -0.53 -31.58 -4.57
N ALA A 758 -0.70 -32.88 -4.87
CA ALA A 758 -1.27 -33.86 -3.93
C ALA A 758 -0.48 -33.97 -2.62
N GLU A 759 0.84 -33.76 -2.65
CA GLU A 759 1.69 -33.77 -1.45
C GLU A 759 1.25 -32.74 -0.40
N PHE A 760 0.72 -31.59 -0.82
CA PHE A 760 0.23 -30.56 0.10
C PHE A 760 -1.04 -31.00 0.82
N VAL A 761 -1.96 -31.65 0.11
CA VAL A 761 -3.21 -32.20 0.69
C VAL A 761 -2.88 -33.25 1.75
N GLN A 762 -1.87 -34.09 1.50
CA GLN A 762 -1.44 -35.15 2.42
C GLN A 762 -0.65 -34.64 3.64
N MET A 763 0.08 -33.53 3.50
CA MET A 763 0.92 -32.95 4.58
C MET A 763 0.33 -31.69 5.22
N PHE A 764 -0.96 -31.42 5.00
CA PHE A 764 -1.63 -30.25 5.57
C PHE A 764 -1.71 -30.34 7.11
N ASP A 765 -1.22 -29.30 7.79
CA ASP A 765 -1.33 -29.11 9.25
C ASP A 765 -2.05 -27.79 9.54
N ALA A 766 -3.20 -27.85 10.21
CA ALA A 766 -4.00 -26.68 10.59
C ALA A 766 -3.28 -25.69 11.52
N LYS A 767 -2.13 -26.06 12.11
CA LYS A 767 -1.26 -25.14 12.88
C LYS A 767 -0.43 -24.21 12.00
N MET A 768 -0.23 -24.56 10.73
CA MET A 768 0.46 -23.70 9.76
C MET A 768 -0.57 -22.81 9.06
N PRO A 769 -0.57 -21.48 9.30
CA PRO A 769 -1.58 -20.61 8.70
C PRO A 769 -1.36 -20.48 7.19
N LEU A 770 -2.38 -20.85 6.41
CA LEU A 770 -2.40 -20.61 4.97
C LEU A 770 -2.80 -19.16 4.69
N ILE A 771 -2.09 -18.54 3.74
CA ILE A 771 -2.27 -17.16 3.32
C ILE A 771 -2.33 -17.13 1.80
N LEU A 772 -3.30 -16.40 1.26
CA LEU A 772 -3.46 -16.15 -0.17
C LEU A 772 -3.05 -14.69 -0.43
N GLY A 773 -1.94 -14.46 -1.12
CA GLY A 773 -1.50 -13.12 -1.52
C GLY A 773 -1.77 -12.87 -2.99
N GLY A 774 -2.64 -11.92 -3.31
CA GLY A 774 -2.86 -11.49 -4.70
C GLY A 774 -1.60 -10.89 -5.29
N LEU A 775 -1.22 -11.35 -6.48
CA LEU A 775 -0.06 -10.88 -7.23
C LEU A 775 -0.50 -9.77 -8.19
N SER A 776 0.32 -8.73 -8.32
CA SER A 776 0.13 -7.74 -9.40
C SER A 776 0.73 -8.24 -10.73
N PRO A 777 0.29 -7.72 -11.90
CA PRO A 777 0.86 -8.11 -13.20
C PRO A 777 2.37 -7.84 -13.35
N THR A 778 2.95 -6.97 -12.52
CA THR A 778 4.41 -6.78 -12.48
C THR A 778 5.12 -7.88 -11.71
N GLU A 779 4.50 -8.40 -10.65
CA GLU A 779 5.09 -9.45 -9.79
C GLU A 779 5.12 -10.84 -10.41
N ASP A 780 4.33 -11.09 -11.47
CA ASP A 780 4.42 -12.33 -12.24
C ASP A 780 5.66 -12.37 -13.16
N ARG A 781 6.17 -11.21 -13.56
CA ARG A 781 7.34 -11.12 -14.45
C ARG A 781 8.64 -11.34 -13.69
N PHE A 782 9.60 -11.97 -14.36
CA PHE A 782 10.96 -12.21 -13.84
C PHE A 782 12.00 -11.29 -14.50
N GLY A 783 13.05 -10.95 -13.75
CA GLY A 783 14.20 -10.22 -14.27
C GLY A 783 15.27 -10.01 -13.21
N TYR A 784 16.10 -8.99 -13.37
CA TYR A 784 17.10 -8.62 -12.36
C TYR A 784 16.57 -7.51 -11.44
N VAL A 785 16.45 -7.81 -10.16
CA VAL A 785 16.09 -6.83 -9.14
C VAL A 785 17.37 -6.24 -8.56
N GLN A 786 17.54 -4.92 -8.66
CA GLN A 786 18.58 -4.20 -7.94
C GLN A 786 18.06 -3.78 -6.56
N VAL A 787 18.73 -4.25 -5.52
CA VAL A 787 18.34 -4.01 -4.11
C VAL A 787 19.43 -3.32 -3.33
N ARG A 788 19.06 -2.49 -2.35
CA ARG A 788 19.97 -1.92 -1.34
C ARG A 788 20.00 -2.81 -0.12
N ILE A 789 21.02 -3.66 -0.02
CA ILE A 789 21.15 -4.65 1.05
C ILE A 789 22.24 -4.28 2.06
N LYS A 790 22.02 -4.64 3.33
CA LYS A 790 23.00 -4.52 4.42
C LYS A 790 22.96 -5.76 5.30
N LYS A 791 24.15 -6.27 5.67
CA LYS A 791 24.28 -7.35 6.66
C LYS A 791 23.61 -6.93 7.97
N HIS A 792 22.79 -7.80 8.57
CA HIS A 792 22.14 -7.48 9.83
C HIS A 792 23.17 -7.27 10.96
N ARG A 793 22.87 -6.34 11.88
CA ARG A 793 23.76 -5.93 12.99
C ARG A 793 24.19 -7.08 13.88
N TRP A 794 23.33 -8.09 14.10
CA TRP A 794 23.59 -9.24 14.96
C TRP A 794 24.01 -10.50 14.19
N HIS A 795 24.02 -10.46 12.85
CA HIS A 795 24.50 -11.58 12.07
C HIS A 795 26.05 -11.64 12.08
N LYS A 796 26.58 -12.76 12.56
CA LYS A 796 28.03 -12.93 12.83
C LYS A 796 28.88 -13.00 11.56
N LYS A 797 28.44 -13.72 10.52
CA LYS A 797 29.21 -13.93 9.28
C LYS A 797 28.95 -12.79 8.28
N ILE A 798 29.94 -12.44 7.47
CA ILE A 798 29.72 -11.60 6.28
C ILE A 798 29.16 -12.46 5.13
N LEU A 799 28.32 -11.87 4.29
CA LEU A 799 27.72 -12.58 3.15
C LEU A 799 28.66 -12.48 1.95
N LYS A 800 28.73 -13.56 1.16
CA LYS A 800 29.65 -13.72 0.03
C LYS A 800 28.86 -13.69 -1.28
N THR A 801 29.41 -13.04 -2.29
CA THR A 801 28.82 -13.01 -3.63
C THR A 801 28.79 -14.40 -4.25
N ASN A 802 27.67 -14.74 -4.90
CA ASN A 802 27.35 -16.07 -5.46
C ASN A 802 27.26 -17.20 -4.40
N ASP A 803 27.11 -16.88 -3.11
CA ASP A 803 26.55 -17.85 -2.15
C ASP A 803 25.02 -17.70 -2.17
N PRO A 804 24.26 -18.80 -2.07
CA PRO A 804 22.80 -18.73 -2.11
C PRO A 804 22.25 -18.06 -0.85
N LEU A 805 21.23 -17.23 -1.04
CA LEU A 805 20.58 -16.47 0.03
C LEU A 805 19.06 -16.54 -0.20
N ILE A 806 18.31 -16.80 0.87
CA ILE A 806 16.85 -16.85 0.82
C ILE A 806 16.32 -15.44 1.02
N PHE A 807 15.57 -14.92 0.07
CA PHE A 807 14.87 -13.64 0.14
C PHE A 807 13.40 -13.89 0.48
N SER A 808 12.88 -13.16 1.45
CA SER A 808 11.45 -12.91 1.59
C SER A 808 11.18 -11.51 1.07
N LEU A 809 10.66 -11.41 -0.16
CA LEU A 809 10.38 -10.17 -0.86
C LEU A 809 8.95 -10.25 -1.42
N GLY A 810 8.10 -9.31 -1.01
CA GLY A 810 6.66 -9.40 -1.22
C GLY A 810 6.06 -10.65 -0.57
N TRP A 811 5.10 -11.29 -1.24
CA TRP A 811 4.54 -12.56 -0.78
C TRP A 811 5.58 -13.69 -0.82
N ARG A 812 6.40 -13.73 -1.88
CA ARG A 812 7.25 -14.88 -2.21
C ARG A 812 8.46 -15.02 -1.29
N ARG A 813 8.80 -16.28 -1.00
CA ARG A 813 10.07 -16.69 -0.41
C ARG A 813 10.83 -17.52 -1.43
N PHE A 814 12.06 -17.13 -1.75
CA PHE A 814 12.85 -17.81 -2.76
C PHE A 814 14.35 -17.71 -2.48
N GLN A 815 15.09 -18.74 -2.85
CA GLN A 815 16.53 -18.76 -2.81
C GLN A 815 17.10 -18.30 -4.15
N THR A 816 18.08 -17.40 -4.12
CA THR A 816 18.79 -16.89 -5.31
C THR A 816 20.26 -16.59 -4.97
N MET A 817 21.09 -16.32 -5.97
CA MET A 817 22.52 -16.02 -5.82
C MET A 817 22.81 -14.52 -6.05
N PRO A 818 22.84 -13.69 -4.99
CA PRO A 818 23.12 -12.25 -5.12
C PRO A 818 24.55 -11.95 -5.58
N ILE A 819 24.68 -10.99 -6.50
CA ILE A 819 25.93 -10.29 -6.77
C ILE A 819 25.96 -8.96 -6.02
N TYR A 820 26.84 -8.87 -5.02
CA TYR A 820 27.09 -7.61 -4.31
C TYR A 820 27.92 -6.65 -5.16
N SER A 821 27.55 -5.37 -5.17
CA SER A 821 28.27 -4.30 -5.87
C SER A 821 28.22 -2.98 -5.10
N ILE A 822 29.05 -2.02 -5.51
CA ILE A 822 29.05 -0.66 -4.98
C ILE A 822 29.36 0.32 -6.10
N SER A 823 28.68 1.46 -6.10
CA SER A 823 28.93 2.54 -7.06
C SER A 823 30.30 3.19 -6.79
N ASP A 824 31.27 3.02 -7.69
CA ASP A 824 32.60 3.64 -7.59
C ASP A 824 32.47 5.14 -7.96
N SER A 825 32.34 5.98 -6.94
CA SER A 825 32.03 7.43 -7.05
C SER A 825 30.85 7.74 -7.99
N ARG A 826 29.77 6.95 -7.92
CA ARG A 826 28.58 7.04 -8.80
C ARG A 826 28.84 6.84 -10.31
N THR A 827 30.03 6.38 -10.73
CA THR A 827 30.36 6.19 -12.15
C THR A 827 30.09 4.80 -12.72
N ARG A 828 30.11 3.75 -11.89
CA ARG A 828 29.98 2.34 -12.32
C ARG A 828 29.67 1.44 -11.12
N ASN A 829 28.91 0.37 -11.35
CA ASN A 829 28.62 -0.62 -10.32
C ASN A 829 29.74 -1.66 -10.26
N ARG A 830 30.67 -1.47 -9.31
CA ARG A 830 31.81 -2.37 -9.13
C ARG A 830 31.42 -3.57 -8.27
N MET A 831 31.58 -4.78 -8.81
CA MET A 831 31.41 -6.03 -8.08
C MET A 831 32.27 -6.09 -6.81
N LEU A 832 31.64 -6.46 -5.68
CA LEU A 832 32.28 -6.82 -4.43
C LEU A 832 32.36 -8.36 -4.29
N LYS A 833 33.29 -8.84 -3.48
CA LYS A 833 33.38 -10.27 -3.13
C LYS A 833 32.49 -10.63 -1.92
N TYR A 834 32.24 -9.66 -1.06
CA TYR A 834 31.50 -9.78 0.19
C TYR A 834 30.72 -8.49 0.46
N THR A 835 29.64 -8.58 1.24
CA THR A 835 28.99 -7.42 1.85
C THR A 835 29.96 -6.69 2.79
N PRO A 836 30.02 -5.33 2.77
CA PRO A 836 30.64 -4.57 3.85
C PRO A 836 29.96 -4.87 5.21
N GLU A 837 30.71 -4.82 6.31
CA GLU A 837 30.20 -5.26 7.62
C GLU A 837 29.09 -4.38 8.20
N HIS A 838 29.14 -3.06 7.95
CA HIS A 838 28.25 -2.07 8.57
C HIS A 838 27.62 -1.07 7.57
N MET A 839 27.97 -1.17 6.29
CA MET A 839 27.52 -0.27 5.22
C MET A 839 26.49 -0.96 4.32
N HIS A 840 25.58 -0.19 3.73
CA HIS A 840 24.73 -0.67 2.65
C HIS A 840 25.56 -0.85 1.37
N CYS A 841 25.29 -1.92 0.64
CA CYS A 841 25.78 -2.14 -0.72
C CYS A 841 24.59 -2.39 -1.64
N PHE A 842 24.83 -2.36 -2.94
CA PHE A 842 23.84 -2.84 -3.89
C PHE A 842 24.00 -4.37 -4.00
N ALA A 843 22.90 -5.08 -4.17
CA ALA A 843 22.93 -6.43 -4.71
C ALA A 843 22.05 -6.48 -5.95
N THR A 844 22.44 -7.32 -6.90
CA THR A 844 21.59 -7.69 -8.03
C THR A 844 21.28 -9.17 -7.90
N ILE A 845 19.99 -9.51 -7.94
CA ILE A 845 19.46 -10.86 -7.88
C ILE A 845 18.61 -11.15 -9.12
N TYR A 846 18.41 -12.43 -9.43
CA TYR A 846 17.41 -12.86 -10.41
C TYR A 846 16.16 -13.35 -9.66
N GLY A 847 14.98 -12.88 -10.05
CA GLY A 847 13.72 -13.21 -9.37
C GLY A 847 12.53 -12.41 -9.90
N PRO A 848 11.37 -12.51 -9.22
CA PRO A 848 10.16 -11.75 -9.57
C PRO A 848 10.39 -10.24 -9.41
N LEU A 849 9.83 -9.45 -10.33
CA LEU A 849 9.93 -8.00 -10.33
C LEU A 849 8.92 -7.40 -9.35
N ILE A 850 9.39 -6.71 -8.32
CA ILE A 850 8.54 -6.15 -7.26
C ILE A 850 8.72 -4.63 -7.22
N ALA A 851 7.64 -3.91 -6.89
CA ALA A 851 7.62 -2.46 -6.89
C ALA A 851 8.79 -1.85 -6.08
N PRO A 852 9.48 -0.82 -6.60
CA PRO A 852 10.57 -0.16 -5.89
C PRO A 852 10.20 0.33 -4.49
N ASN A 853 11.20 0.52 -3.63
CA ASN A 853 11.05 0.92 -2.22
C ASN A 853 10.38 -0.13 -1.31
N SER A 854 10.04 -1.32 -1.82
CA SER A 854 9.58 -2.46 -1.01
C SER A 854 10.68 -2.99 -0.10
N GLY A 855 10.36 -3.25 1.17
CA GLY A 855 11.28 -3.81 2.17
C GLY A 855 11.39 -5.33 2.09
N PHE A 856 12.55 -5.88 2.47
CA PHE A 856 12.76 -7.34 2.50
C PHE A 856 13.73 -7.81 3.60
N VAL A 857 13.62 -9.11 3.88
CA VAL A 857 14.48 -9.85 4.81
C VAL A 857 15.20 -10.97 4.09
N CYS A 858 16.45 -11.22 4.45
CA CYS A 858 17.25 -12.32 3.94
C CYS A 858 17.69 -13.29 5.03
N PHE A 859 17.72 -14.57 4.69
CA PHE A 859 18.13 -15.68 5.55
C PHE A 859 19.15 -16.57 4.84
N ASN A 860 20.11 -17.11 5.57
CA ASN A 860 21.02 -18.13 5.01
C ASN A 860 20.38 -19.52 5.02
N SER A 861 19.61 -19.82 6.07
CA SER A 861 18.89 -21.07 6.30
C SER A 861 17.82 -20.81 7.37
N PHE A 862 16.70 -21.53 7.31
CA PHE A 862 15.64 -21.44 8.31
C PHE A 862 15.83 -22.39 9.51
N SER A 863 16.74 -23.36 9.40
CA SER A 863 16.94 -24.44 10.40
C SER A 863 17.01 -23.94 11.84
N SER A 864 16.14 -24.48 12.68
CA SER A 864 16.06 -24.19 14.12
C SER A 864 17.27 -24.71 14.91
N SER A 865 18.10 -25.58 14.34
CA SER A 865 19.35 -26.06 14.99
C SER A 865 20.48 -25.04 15.02
N ASN A 866 20.31 -23.87 14.39
CA ASN A 866 21.32 -22.82 14.35
C ASN A 866 21.32 -21.99 15.66
N PRO A 867 22.39 -22.02 16.47
CA PRO A 867 22.46 -21.30 17.75
C PRO A 867 22.68 -19.78 17.60
N GLY A 868 22.75 -19.26 16.37
CA GLY A 868 22.98 -17.85 16.08
C GLY A 868 21.85 -17.22 15.26
N PHE A 869 21.76 -15.88 15.32
CA PHE A 869 20.73 -15.07 14.67
C PHE A 869 20.59 -15.41 13.17
N ARG A 870 19.43 -15.96 12.77
CA ARG A 870 19.14 -16.56 11.47
C ARG A 870 18.99 -15.51 10.35
N ILE A 871 18.42 -14.35 10.67
CA ILE A 871 18.33 -13.21 9.74
C ILE A 871 19.74 -12.74 9.38
N ALA A 872 20.07 -12.85 8.10
CA ALA A 872 21.40 -12.59 7.56
C ALA A 872 21.57 -11.12 7.13
N ALA A 873 20.55 -10.56 6.48
CA ALA A 873 20.54 -9.20 5.97
C ALA A 873 19.12 -8.63 5.86
N THR A 874 19.03 -7.31 5.75
CA THR A 874 17.81 -6.57 5.45
C THR A 874 18.08 -5.53 4.37
N GLY A 875 17.04 -5.09 3.67
CA GLY A 875 17.20 -4.09 2.61
C GLY A 875 15.87 -3.59 2.03
N THR A 876 15.99 -2.76 0.99
CA THR A 876 14.87 -2.28 0.18
C THR A 876 15.17 -2.41 -1.32
N VAL A 877 14.14 -2.60 -2.14
CA VAL A 877 14.27 -2.61 -3.62
C VAL A 877 14.59 -1.20 -4.12
N LEU A 878 15.49 -1.09 -5.11
CA LEU A 878 15.85 0.17 -5.77
C LEU A 878 15.28 0.26 -7.19
N SER A 879 15.57 -0.73 -8.03
CA SER A 879 15.11 -0.80 -9.42
C SER A 879 14.86 -2.25 -9.85
N VAL A 880 14.16 -2.39 -10.96
CA VAL A 880 13.80 -3.65 -11.61
C VAL A 880 14.16 -3.50 -13.09
N ASP A 881 15.05 -4.35 -13.59
CA ASP A 881 15.66 -4.22 -14.92
C ASP A 881 15.86 -5.61 -15.55
N GLU A 882 15.74 -5.77 -16.87
CA GLU A 882 16.01 -7.06 -17.53
C GLU A 882 17.51 -7.35 -17.72
N SER A 883 18.34 -6.31 -17.72
CA SER A 883 19.80 -6.40 -17.83
C SER A 883 20.50 -5.43 -16.88
N THR A 884 21.69 -5.78 -16.40
CA THR A 884 22.42 -4.95 -15.42
C THR A 884 23.93 -4.89 -15.72
N GLU A 885 24.48 -3.67 -15.72
CA GLU A 885 25.90 -3.44 -15.92
C GLU A 885 26.69 -3.52 -14.62
N ILE A 886 27.14 -4.74 -14.27
CA ILE A 886 28.06 -4.96 -13.14
C ILE A 886 29.47 -5.21 -13.67
N VAL A 887 30.46 -4.46 -13.18
CA VAL A 887 31.85 -4.61 -13.61
C VAL A 887 32.77 -5.11 -12.49
N LYS A 888 33.58 -6.12 -12.78
CA LYS A 888 34.68 -6.56 -11.92
C LYS A 888 35.98 -5.93 -12.38
N LYS A 889 36.75 -5.42 -11.43
CA LYS A 889 38.08 -4.86 -11.68
C LYS A 889 39.06 -5.99 -11.98
N LEU A 890 39.59 -6.02 -13.20
CA LEU A 890 40.70 -6.88 -13.60
C LEU A 890 41.99 -6.06 -13.60
N LYS A 891 43.09 -6.65 -13.13
CA LYS A 891 44.42 -6.06 -13.28
C LYS A 891 45.27 -7.01 -14.11
N LEU A 892 45.73 -6.54 -15.27
CA LEU A 892 46.83 -7.20 -15.98
C LEU A 892 48.13 -6.68 -15.37
N THR A 893 49.05 -7.58 -15.02
CA THR A 893 50.30 -7.24 -14.32
C THR A 893 51.49 -7.67 -15.16
N GLY A 894 52.51 -6.82 -15.27
CA GLY A 894 53.78 -7.14 -15.91
C GLY A 894 54.95 -6.55 -15.13
N THR A 895 56.16 -6.94 -15.51
CA THR A 895 57.41 -6.49 -14.89
C THR A 895 58.30 -5.81 -15.93
N ALA A 896 59.21 -4.94 -15.47
CA ALA A 896 60.16 -4.29 -16.36
C ALA A 896 61.24 -5.28 -16.82
N ASP A 897 61.45 -5.35 -18.13
CA ASP A 897 62.52 -6.13 -18.76
C ASP A 897 63.77 -5.28 -19.03
N LYS A 898 63.58 -4.05 -19.52
CA LYS A 898 64.66 -3.07 -19.74
C LYS A 898 64.17 -1.66 -19.46
N ILE A 899 64.95 -0.88 -18.71
CA ILE A 899 64.56 0.46 -18.25
C ILE A 899 65.56 1.51 -18.77
N HIS A 900 65.04 2.54 -19.43
CA HIS A 900 65.79 3.72 -19.87
C HIS A 900 65.54 4.90 -18.91
N LYS A 901 65.40 6.14 -19.41
CA LYS A 901 65.04 7.29 -18.55
C LYS A 901 63.54 7.29 -18.27
N ASN A 902 62.73 7.59 -19.29
CA ASN A 902 61.26 7.62 -19.19
C ASN A 902 60.59 6.47 -19.97
N THR A 903 61.35 5.67 -20.72
CA THR A 903 60.83 4.50 -21.44
C THR A 903 61.25 3.20 -20.76
N ALA A 904 60.40 2.19 -20.81
CA ALA A 904 60.73 0.83 -20.43
C ALA A 904 60.09 -0.20 -21.37
N PHE A 905 60.75 -1.34 -21.53
CA PHE A 905 60.15 -2.54 -22.11
C PHE A 905 59.55 -3.38 -20.97
N ILE A 906 58.29 -3.77 -21.12
CA ILE A 906 57.52 -4.51 -20.12
C ILE A 906 57.24 -5.91 -20.64
N LYS A 907 57.33 -6.92 -19.76
CA LYS A 907 57.09 -8.33 -20.05
C LYS A 907 56.06 -8.97 -19.12
N GLY A 908 55.51 -10.11 -19.54
CA GLY A 908 54.63 -10.96 -18.74
C GLY A 908 53.23 -10.40 -18.45
N MET A 909 52.81 -9.34 -19.16
CA MET A 909 51.45 -8.79 -19.08
C MET A 909 50.52 -9.31 -20.18
N PHE A 910 51.09 -9.61 -21.35
CA PHE A 910 50.44 -10.09 -22.55
C PHE A 910 51.27 -11.24 -23.13
N ASN A 911 50.62 -12.11 -23.92
CA ASN A 911 51.27 -13.25 -24.56
C ASN A 911 51.64 -12.93 -26.01
N SER A 912 50.82 -12.15 -26.73
CA SER A 912 50.98 -11.88 -28.16
C SER A 912 51.10 -10.40 -28.50
N SER A 913 51.65 -10.10 -29.68
CA SER A 913 51.68 -8.75 -30.25
C SER A 913 50.28 -8.22 -30.61
N LEU A 914 49.35 -9.10 -30.97
CA LEU A 914 47.94 -8.78 -31.27
C LEU A 914 47.19 -8.29 -30.02
N GLU A 915 47.41 -8.93 -28.86
CA GLU A 915 46.89 -8.43 -27.58
C GLU A 915 47.40 -7.02 -27.28
N ILE A 916 48.70 -6.78 -27.47
CA ILE A 916 49.30 -5.46 -27.24
C ILE A 916 48.70 -4.41 -28.18
N ALA A 917 48.51 -4.72 -29.46
CA ALA A 917 47.89 -3.80 -30.42
C ALA A 917 46.48 -3.37 -29.97
N LYS A 918 45.68 -4.30 -29.43
CA LYS A 918 44.36 -4.00 -28.85
C LYS A 918 44.42 -3.10 -27.62
N PHE A 919 45.54 -3.08 -26.90
CA PHE A 919 45.79 -2.21 -25.74
C PHE A 919 46.80 -1.09 -26.03
N GLU A 920 47.08 -0.77 -27.30
CA GLU A 920 47.96 0.33 -27.65
C GLU A 920 47.34 1.67 -27.23
N GLY A 921 48.16 2.58 -26.71
CA GLY A 921 47.67 3.83 -26.10
C GLY A 921 47.03 3.68 -24.71
N ALA A 922 46.83 2.46 -24.19
CA ALA A 922 46.19 2.26 -22.89
C ALA A 922 47.03 2.83 -21.73
N SER A 923 46.34 3.36 -20.71
CA SER A 923 46.98 3.89 -19.50
C SER A 923 47.37 2.77 -18.52
N ILE A 924 48.61 2.85 -18.03
CA ILE A 924 49.22 1.92 -17.09
C ILE A 924 49.79 2.68 -15.90
N LYS A 925 49.98 1.99 -14.77
CA LYS A 925 50.53 2.59 -13.55
C LYS A 925 51.41 1.58 -12.80
N THR A 926 52.50 2.05 -12.21
CA THR A 926 53.33 1.22 -11.32
C THR A 926 52.78 1.19 -9.90
N VAL A 927 53.18 0.18 -9.11
CA VAL A 927 52.87 0.14 -7.66
C VAL A 927 53.44 1.36 -6.93
N SER A 928 54.61 1.86 -7.36
CA SER A 928 55.23 3.10 -6.83
C SER A 928 54.49 4.39 -7.18
N GLY A 929 53.47 4.34 -8.06
CA GLY A 929 52.59 5.48 -8.32
C GLY A 929 52.75 6.15 -9.69
N VAL A 930 53.86 5.89 -10.38
CA VAL A 930 54.23 6.50 -11.66
C VAL A 930 53.21 6.10 -12.74
N ARG A 931 52.63 7.07 -13.45
CA ARG A 931 51.73 6.82 -14.58
C ARG A 931 52.54 6.59 -15.85
N GLY A 932 51.94 5.86 -16.79
CA GLY A 932 52.51 5.64 -18.11
C GLY A 932 51.48 5.22 -19.14
N GLN A 933 51.95 5.00 -20.36
CA GLN A 933 51.15 4.62 -21.52
C GLN A 933 51.84 3.51 -22.31
N ILE A 934 51.07 2.53 -22.77
CA ILE A 934 51.53 1.55 -23.77
C ILE A 934 51.73 2.27 -25.10
N LYS A 935 52.89 2.13 -25.73
CA LYS A 935 53.24 2.84 -26.97
C LYS A 935 53.29 1.97 -28.22
N ARG A 936 53.82 0.74 -28.14
CA ARG A 936 53.87 -0.22 -29.27
C ARG A 936 54.30 -1.59 -28.81
N ALA A 937 53.83 -2.65 -29.46
CA ALA A 937 54.42 -3.99 -29.33
C ALA A 937 55.89 -4.02 -29.77
N LEU A 938 56.71 -4.88 -29.15
CA LEU A 938 58.00 -5.30 -29.70
C LEU A 938 57.77 -6.42 -30.72
N SER A 939 58.63 -6.51 -31.73
CA SER A 939 58.63 -7.61 -32.70
C SER A 939 59.26 -8.89 -32.14
N LYS A 940 60.29 -8.75 -31.29
CA LYS A 940 60.90 -9.83 -30.51
C LYS A 940 61.36 -9.26 -29.15
N PRO A 941 61.13 -9.94 -28.01
CA PRO A 941 60.30 -11.14 -27.84
C PRO A 941 58.80 -10.84 -27.97
N GLU A 942 57.99 -11.86 -28.23
CA GLU A 942 56.52 -11.71 -28.26
C GLU A 942 55.94 -11.42 -26.86
N GLY A 943 54.76 -10.81 -26.81
CA GLY A 943 54.12 -10.37 -25.55
C GLY A 943 54.84 -9.22 -24.83
N HIS A 944 55.97 -8.73 -25.36
CA HIS A 944 56.70 -7.58 -24.81
C HIS A 944 56.28 -6.28 -25.51
N PHE A 945 56.23 -5.18 -24.76
CA PHE A 945 55.85 -3.87 -25.31
C PHE A 945 56.68 -2.72 -24.77
N ARG A 946 56.79 -1.66 -25.56
CA ARG A 946 57.37 -0.38 -25.15
C ARG A 946 56.32 0.48 -24.46
N ALA A 947 56.66 0.95 -23.27
CA ALA A 947 55.89 1.93 -22.51
C ALA A 947 56.69 3.20 -22.26
N THR A 948 55.98 4.32 -22.13
CA THR A 948 56.49 5.62 -21.64
C THR A 948 55.87 5.93 -20.29
N PHE A 949 56.68 6.39 -19.33
CA PHE A 949 56.30 6.74 -17.96
C PHE A 949 56.70 8.20 -17.64
N GLU A 950 56.07 8.78 -16.62
CA GLU A 950 56.37 10.13 -16.13
C GLU A 950 57.81 10.27 -15.62
N ASP A 951 58.31 9.24 -14.93
CA ASP A 951 59.65 9.17 -14.35
C ASP A 951 60.21 7.74 -14.46
N LYS A 952 61.49 7.57 -14.13
CA LYS A 952 62.20 6.30 -14.20
C LYS A 952 61.69 5.29 -13.18
N ILE A 953 61.03 4.24 -13.68
CA ILE A 953 60.61 3.09 -12.88
C ILE A 953 61.81 2.25 -12.40
N LEU A 954 61.60 1.38 -11.42
CA LEU A 954 62.63 0.44 -10.92
C LEU A 954 62.36 -0.99 -11.42
N TYR A 955 63.39 -1.84 -11.48
CA TYR A 955 63.22 -3.26 -11.82
C TYR A 955 62.35 -4.03 -10.80
N SER A 956 62.25 -3.52 -9.57
CA SER A 956 61.36 -4.04 -8.53
C SER A 956 59.90 -3.59 -8.68
N ASP A 957 59.58 -2.67 -9.60
CA ASP A 957 58.20 -2.21 -9.80
C ASP A 957 57.38 -3.21 -10.59
N ILE A 958 56.18 -3.51 -10.07
CA ILE A 958 55.13 -4.18 -10.83
C ILE A 958 54.33 -3.10 -11.57
N VAL A 959 54.24 -3.24 -12.89
CA VAL A 959 53.41 -2.42 -13.77
C VAL A 959 52.04 -3.08 -13.88
N PHE A 960 50.96 -2.31 -13.80
CA PHE A 960 49.62 -2.85 -14.01
C PHE A 960 48.72 -1.95 -14.86
N LEU A 961 47.91 -2.62 -15.69
CA LEU A 961 46.78 -2.03 -16.42
C LEU A 961 45.50 -2.28 -15.62
N ARG A 962 44.64 -1.26 -15.48
CA ARG A 962 43.35 -1.37 -14.77
C ARG A 962 42.22 -1.57 -15.78
N ALA A 963 41.84 -2.81 -16.03
CA ALA A 963 40.71 -3.17 -16.87
C ALA A 963 39.42 -3.34 -16.02
N TRP A 964 38.29 -3.29 -16.70
CA TRP A 964 36.97 -3.56 -16.14
C TRP A 964 36.30 -4.62 -17.01
N TYR A 965 35.89 -5.73 -16.40
CA TYR A 965 35.27 -6.85 -17.09
C TYR A 965 33.80 -6.94 -16.66
N PRO A 966 32.84 -6.90 -17.59
CA PRO A 966 31.41 -7.02 -17.26
C PRO A 966 31.10 -8.43 -16.75
N ILE A 967 30.22 -8.54 -15.77
CA ILE A 967 29.77 -9.80 -15.18
C ILE A 967 28.25 -9.83 -15.17
N LYS A 968 27.69 -10.87 -15.81
CA LYS A 968 26.27 -11.17 -15.78
C LYS A 968 25.93 -11.97 -14.50
N PRO A 969 24.88 -11.62 -13.74
CA PRO A 969 24.42 -12.45 -12.64
C PRO A 969 23.79 -13.77 -13.12
N HIS A 970 23.95 -14.83 -12.33
CA HIS A 970 23.37 -16.13 -12.62
C HIS A 970 21.83 -16.06 -12.54
N ARG A 971 21.13 -16.60 -13.53
CA ARG A 971 19.67 -16.75 -13.53
C ARG A 971 19.26 -17.98 -12.70
N PHE A 972 19.47 -17.90 -11.39
CA PHE A 972 19.07 -18.94 -10.44
C PHE A 972 17.94 -18.43 -9.53
N TYR A 973 16.86 -19.21 -9.46
CA TYR A 973 15.69 -18.98 -8.65
C TYR A 973 15.17 -20.35 -8.19
N SER A 974 14.93 -20.50 -6.89
CA SER A 974 14.25 -21.66 -6.31
C SER A 974 13.19 -21.15 -5.32
N PRO A 975 11.89 -21.39 -5.53
CA PRO A 975 10.88 -21.06 -4.54
C PRO A 975 11.10 -21.90 -3.27
N VAL A 976 10.66 -21.36 -2.13
CA VAL A 976 10.66 -22.07 -0.83
C VAL A 976 9.29 -22.73 -0.66
N THR A 977 9.16 -23.99 -1.09
CA THR A 977 7.93 -24.78 -1.01
C THR A 977 7.81 -25.51 0.33
N ASN A 978 7.84 -24.77 1.45
CA ASN A 978 7.92 -25.35 2.80
C ASN A 978 6.70 -26.22 3.20
N LEU A 979 5.55 -26.09 2.53
CA LEU A 979 4.35 -26.89 2.82
C LEU A 979 4.38 -28.28 2.15
N ILE A 980 5.23 -28.48 1.14
CA ILE A 980 5.48 -29.77 0.46
C ILE A 980 6.86 -30.33 0.86
N GLY A 981 7.80 -29.46 1.23
CA GLY A 981 9.23 -29.75 1.32
C GLY A 981 10.00 -29.17 0.14
N TRP A 982 11.25 -28.78 0.37
CA TRP A 982 12.11 -28.16 -0.65
C TRP A 982 13.59 -28.42 -0.38
N GLN A 983 14.39 -28.56 -1.44
CA GLN A 983 15.83 -28.78 -1.32
C GLN A 983 16.61 -27.46 -1.43
N ALA A 984 17.10 -26.96 -0.30
CA ALA A 984 17.93 -25.76 -0.28
C ALA A 984 19.32 -25.99 -0.90
N MET A 985 19.80 -25.03 -1.69
CA MET A 985 21.20 -24.94 -2.11
C MET A 985 22.07 -24.59 -0.90
N ARG A 986 23.13 -25.38 -0.66
CA ARG A 986 24.03 -25.26 0.50
C ARG A 986 25.04 -24.11 0.33
N LEU A 987 25.51 -23.52 1.43
CA LEU A 987 26.53 -22.45 1.37
C LEU A 987 27.88 -22.98 0.91
N THR A 988 28.74 -22.14 0.31
CA THR A 988 30.03 -22.59 -0.22
C THR A 988 31.01 -23.08 0.86
N GLY A 989 30.80 -22.69 2.12
CA GLY A 989 31.53 -23.21 3.27
C GLY A 989 30.99 -24.53 3.83
N GLU A 990 29.75 -24.90 3.51
CA GLU A 990 29.13 -26.18 3.91
C GLU A 990 29.45 -27.27 2.90
N VAL A 991 29.31 -26.97 1.60
CA VAL A 991 29.73 -27.85 0.48
C VAL A 991 31.19 -28.29 0.67
N ARG A 992 32.11 -27.34 0.89
CA ARG A 992 33.53 -27.63 1.16
C ARG A 992 33.78 -28.55 2.35
N ARG A 993 32.98 -28.45 3.42
CA ARG A 993 33.12 -29.34 4.59
C ARG A 993 32.62 -30.74 4.29
N ALA A 994 31.49 -30.85 3.58
CA ALA A 994 30.93 -32.13 3.17
C ALA A 994 31.85 -32.87 2.18
N GLU A 995 32.53 -32.14 1.29
CA GLU A 995 33.46 -32.69 0.29
C GLU A 995 34.93 -32.77 0.79
N GLY A 996 35.24 -32.30 2.00
CA GLY A 996 36.61 -32.28 2.53
C GLY A 996 37.59 -31.29 1.84
N ILE A 997 37.08 -30.32 1.07
CA ILE A 997 37.90 -29.38 0.27
C ILE A 997 38.32 -28.16 1.07
N GLU A 998 39.63 -27.90 1.15
CA GLU A 998 40.19 -26.73 1.83
C GLU A 998 39.81 -25.38 1.16
N THR A 999 39.84 -24.30 1.95
CA THR A 999 39.62 -22.95 1.42
C THR A 999 40.84 -22.43 0.65
N PRO A 1000 40.70 -22.01 -0.63
CA PRO A 1000 41.83 -21.63 -1.47
C PRO A 1000 42.51 -20.34 -0.98
N SER A 1001 43.79 -20.45 -0.58
CA SER A 1001 44.58 -19.35 -0.01
C SER A 1001 45.91 -19.17 -0.75
N GLN A 1002 46.01 -18.10 -1.55
CA GLN A 1002 47.23 -17.82 -2.31
C GLN A 1002 48.31 -17.18 -1.41
N LYS A 1003 49.46 -17.84 -1.27
CA LYS A 1003 50.61 -17.39 -0.45
C LYS A 1003 51.12 -15.97 -0.76
N ASN A 1004 50.95 -15.51 -2.00
CA ASN A 1004 51.35 -14.17 -2.47
C ASN A 1004 50.30 -13.08 -2.19
N SER A 1005 49.05 -13.46 -1.92
CA SER A 1005 47.94 -12.55 -1.60
C SER A 1005 47.79 -12.30 -0.10
N GLN A 1006 48.51 -13.06 0.74
CA GLN A 1006 48.53 -12.88 2.19
C GLN A 1006 49.39 -11.67 2.58
N TYR A 1007 48.83 -10.75 3.37
CA TYR A 1007 49.57 -9.60 3.88
C TYR A 1007 50.67 -10.04 4.87
N ARG A 1008 51.83 -9.39 4.79
CA ARG A 1008 52.97 -9.59 5.68
C ARG A 1008 53.46 -8.25 6.20
N LYS A 1009 54.09 -8.22 7.37
CA LYS A 1009 54.79 -7.04 7.88
C LYS A 1009 55.96 -6.74 6.94
N ILE A 1010 56.02 -5.51 6.41
CA ILE A 1010 57.09 -5.07 5.50
C ILE A 1010 58.10 -4.26 6.31
N GLU A 1011 59.32 -4.76 6.41
CA GLU A 1011 60.44 -4.03 7.01
C GLU A 1011 61.16 -3.25 5.91
N ARG A 1012 61.34 -1.94 6.12
CA ARG A 1012 61.91 -1.03 5.12
C ARG A 1012 63.24 -0.47 5.64
N GLU A 1013 64.31 -0.76 4.92
CA GLU A 1013 65.63 -0.18 5.18
C GLU A 1013 65.65 1.33 4.90
N THR A 1014 66.52 2.05 5.63
CA THR A 1014 66.74 3.48 5.42
C THR A 1014 67.49 3.69 4.10
N ARG A 1015 66.78 4.19 3.07
CA ARG A 1015 67.37 4.47 1.77
C ARG A 1015 68.36 5.62 1.82
N HIS A 1016 69.64 5.31 1.69
CA HIS A 1016 70.70 6.29 1.44
C HIS A 1016 70.90 6.45 -0.07
N PHE A 1017 70.77 7.69 -0.57
CA PHE A 1017 71.02 8.01 -1.97
C PHE A 1017 72.51 8.27 -2.21
N ASN A 1018 72.97 7.98 -3.42
CA ASN A 1018 74.34 8.31 -3.84
C ASN A 1018 74.56 9.84 -3.85
N PRO A 1019 75.77 10.32 -3.52
CA PRO A 1019 76.09 11.74 -3.59
C PRO A 1019 76.02 12.26 -5.04
N LEU A 1020 75.74 13.56 -5.20
CA LEU A 1020 75.67 14.21 -6.50
C LEU A 1020 77.01 14.10 -7.25
N ARG A 1021 77.00 13.43 -8.40
CA ARG A 1021 78.17 13.29 -9.28
C ARG A 1021 78.08 14.28 -10.44
N VAL A 1022 78.74 15.42 -10.30
CA VAL A 1022 78.84 16.43 -11.36
C VAL A 1022 79.75 15.93 -12.51
N PRO A 1023 79.35 16.07 -13.79
CA PRO A 1023 80.20 15.72 -14.93
C PRO A 1023 81.52 16.51 -14.92
N ARG A 1024 82.63 15.87 -15.35
CA ARG A 1024 83.97 16.50 -15.30
C ARG A 1024 84.09 17.74 -16.19
N ALA A 1025 83.42 17.77 -17.35
CA ALA A 1025 83.39 18.94 -18.24
C ALA A 1025 82.74 20.13 -17.52
N LEU A 1026 81.49 19.96 -17.07
CA LEU A 1026 80.77 20.99 -16.30
C LEU A 1026 81.56 21.45 -15.06
N ALA A 1027 82.18 20.53 -14.32
CA ALA A 1027 82.98 20.89 -13.14
C ALA A 1027 84.23 21.74 -13.45
N ALA A 1028 84.73 21.72 -14.69
CA ALA A 1028 85.81 22.57 -15.17
C ALA A 1028 85.30 23.92 -15.71
N GLU A 1029 84.10 23.94 -16.29
CA GLU A 1029 83.43 25.14 -16.83
C GLU A 1029 82.76 26.02 -15.76
N LEU A 1030 82.51 25.49 -14.56
CA LEU A 1030 81.89 26.25 -13.46
C LEU A 1030 82.70 27.52 -13.12
N PRO A 1031 82.05 28.70 -13.00
CA PRO A 1031 82.70 29.93 -12.53
C PRO A 1031 83.44 29.72 -11.21
N PHE A 1032 84.58 30.38 -11.05
CA PHE A 1032 85.52 30.19 -9.92
C PHE A 1032 84.84 30.14 -8.54
N LYS A 1033 83.90 31.04 -8.26
CA LYS A 1033 83.16 31.11 -6.99
C LYS A 1033 82.27 29.87 -6.71
N SER A 1034 81.85 29.16 -7.75
CA SER A 1034 81.03 27.95 -7.70
C SER A 1034 81.81 26.65 -7.94
N GLN A 1035 83.14 26.73 -8.15
CA GLN A 1035 83.95 25.56 -8.46
C GLN A 1035 84.03 24.62 -7.25
N ILE A 1036 83.86 23.32 -7.50
CA ILE A 1036 83.73 22.32 -6.44
C ILE A 1036 85.11 21.90 -5.93
N VAL A 1037 85.51 22.39 -4.76
CA VAL A 1037 86.78 22.05 -4.12
C VAL A 1037 86.71 20.65 -3.49
N GLN A 1038 87.23 19.64 -4.20
CA GLN A 1038 87.38 18.27 -3.69
C GLN A 1038 88.87 17.90 -3.58
N ALA A 1039 89.36 17.80 -2.34
CA ALA A 1039 90.71 17.30 -2.07
C ALA A 1039 90.82 15.82 -2.48
N ARG A 1040 91.88 15.46 -3.21
CA ARG A 1040 92.19 14.06 -3.51
C ARG A 1040 92.75 13.38 -2.26
N LYS A 1041 92.38 12.11 -2.04
CA LYS A 1041 92.99 11.28 -0.98
C LYS A 1041 94.51 11.20 -1.21
N GLN A 1042 95.29 11.45 -0.16
CA GLN A 1042 96.75 11.27 -0.21
C GLN A 1042 97.08 9.77 -0.26
N ASN A 1043 97.84 9.35 -1.27
CA ASN A 1043 98.24 7.95 -1.47
C ASN A 1043 99.63 7.63 -0.90
N LYS A 1044 100.45 8.65 -0.61
CA LYS A 1044 101.78 8.50 0.02
C LYS A 1044 101.69 8.97 1.47
N GLU A 1045 102.23 8.18 2.39
CA GLU A 1045 102.39 8.60 3.78
C GLU A 1045 103.39 9.75 3.89
N THR A 1046 102.95 10.84 4.51
CA THR A 1046 103.79 12.00 4.82
C THR A 1046 104.74 11.71 5.98
N TYR A 1047 105.83 12.46 6.07
CA TYR A 1047 106.75 12.39 7.21
C TYR A 1047 106.03 12.61 8.56
N MET A 1048 105.03 13.50 8.60
CA MET A 1048 104.22 13.76 9.80
C MET A 1048 103.33 12.58 10.21
N GLN A 1049 102.86 11.77 9.25
CA GLN A 1049 102.14 10.52 9.55
C GLN A 1049 103.09 9.44 10.08
N LYS A 1050 104.29 9.32 9.49
CA LYS A 1050 105.31 8.36 9.95
C LYS A 1050 105.92 8.70 11.32
N ARG A 1051 106.00 9.99 11.65
CA ARG A 1051 106.46 10.50 12.95
C ARG A 1051 105.38 10.43 14.06
N ALA A 1052 104.13 10.12 13.73
CA ALA A 1052 103.04 10.10 14.70
C ALA A 1052 103.26 8.98 15.75
N VAL A 1053 103.26 9.37 17.03
CA VAL A 1053 103.49 8.44 18.14
C VAL A 1053 102.31 7.46 18.27
N VAL A 1054 102.61 6.18 18.44
CA VAL A 1054 101.62 5.13 18.69
C VAL A 1054 101.08 5.29 20.12
N LEU A 1055 99.76 5.36 20.24
CA LEU A 1055 99.07 5.62 21.50
C LEU A 1055 99.16 4.46 22.48
N ASN A 1056 99.24 4.79 23.77
CA ASN A 1056 99.18 3.80 24.85
C ASN A 1056 97.80 3.12 24.91
N LYS A 1057 97.75 1.90 25.47
CA LYS A 1057 96.51 1.09 25.55
C LYS A 1057 95.36 1.84 26.23
N GLU A 1058 95.66 2.56 27.31
CA GLU A 1058 94.72 3.37 28.08
C GLU A 1058 94.21 4.60 27.30
N GLU A 1059 95.08 5.30 26.59
CA GLU A 1059 94.69 6.41 25.73
C GLU A 1059 93.79 5.93 24.57
N LYS A 1060 94.10 4.75 24.02
CA LYS A 1060 93.30 4.13 22.96
C LYS A 1060 91.92 3.72 23.47
N THR A 1061 91.79 3.18 24.69
CA THR A 1061 90.48 2.89 25.29
C THR A 1061 89.72 4.18 25.63
N ALA A 1062 90.39 5.20 26.16
CA ALA A 1062 89.79 6.51 26.44
C ALA A 1062 89.26 7.20 25.16
N ARG A 1063 90.04 7.19 24.06
CA ARG A 1063 89.58 7.73 22.77
C ARG A 1063 88.41 6.94 22.18
N ASN A 1064 88.42 5.61 22.28
CA ASN A 1064 87.29 4.78 21.85
C ASN A 1064 86.03 5.09 22.67
N LEU A 1065 86.15 5.19 24.00
CA LEU A 1065 85.05 5.59 24.88
C LEU A 1065 84.51 6.98 24.53
N LEU A 1066 85.37 7.97 24.29
CA LEU A 1066 84.96 9.30 23.83
C LEU A 1066 84.29 9.27 22.45
N GLN A 1067 84.74 8.41 21.52
CA GLN A 1067 84.11 8.23 20.22
C GLN A 1067 82.71 7.60 20.35
N GLN A 1068 82.54 6.63 21.26
CA GLN A 1068 81.24 6.03 21.56
C GLN A 1068 80.29 7.05 22.22
N LEU A 1069 80.76 7.79 23.23
CA LEU A 1069 79.96 8.82 23.90
C LEU A 1069 79.55 9.96 22.95
N THR A 1070 80.43 10.39 22.05
CA THR A 1070 80.12 11.43 21.05
C THR A 1070 79.17 10.93 19.96
N THR A 1071 79.31 9.69 19.47
CA THR A 1071 78.36 9.11 18.49
C THR A 1071 76.97 8.91 19.11
N ILE A 1072 76.89 8.38 20.33
CA ILE A 1072 75.61 8.26 21.08
C ILE A 1072 74.99 9.64 21.33
N ARG A 1073 75.80 10.65 21.70
CA ARG A 1073 75.33 12.03 21.88
C ARG A 1073 74.76 12.61 20.58
N ASN A 1074 75.45 12.43 19.46
CA ASN A 1074 75.03 12.95 18.16
C ASN A 1074 73.72 12.31 17.68
N ASP A 1075 73.60 10.98 17.77
CA ASP A 1075 72.35 10.28 17.44
C ASP A 1075 71.20 10.68 18.38
N LYS A 1076 71.44 10.77 19.70
CA LYS A 1076 70.45 11.25 20.67
C LYS A 1076 69.99 12.69 20.38
N VAL A 1077 70.89 13.58 19.95
CA VAL A 1077 70.57 14.95 19.54
C VAL A 1077 69.80 14.96 18.22
N ALA A 1078 70.21 14.19 17.20
CA ALA A 1078 69.51 14.09 15.92
C ALA A 1078 68.08 13.54 16.09
N ARG A 1079 67.90 12.44 16.81
CA ARG A 1079 66.57 11.89 17.16
C ARG A 1079 65.70 12.89 17.92
N ARG A 1080 66.28 13.67 18.84
CA ARG A 1080 65.57 14.73 19.58
C ARG A 1080 65.17 15.89 18.65
N ALA A 1081 66.06 16.30 17.74
CA ALA A 1081 65.79 17.36 16.78
C ALA A 1081 64.66 16.96 15.82
N ALA A 1082 64.70 15.76 15.26
CA ALA A 1082 63.64 15.19 14.41
C ALA A 1082 62.29 15.15 15.15
N LYS A 1083 62.23 14.61 16.37
CA LYS A 1083 60.99 14.63 17.19
C LYS A 1083 60.49 16.04 17.54
N LYS A 1084 61.39 17.02 17.69
CA LYS A 1084 61.02 18.43 17.91
C LYS A 1084 60.55 19.10 16.62
N GLU A 1085 61.00 18.64 15.45
CA GLU A 1085 60.53 19.11 14.14
C GLU A 1085 59.16 18.53 13.80
N GLU A 1086 58.94 17.24 14.01
CA GLU A 1086 57.64 16.56 13.90
C GLU A 1086 56.57 17.29 14.72
N LYS A 1087 56.82 17.50 16.03
CA LYS A 1087 55.92 18.28 16.90
C LYS A 1087 55.72 19.73 16.43
N ARG A 1088 56.74 20.37 15.84
CA ARG A 1088 56.61 21.72 15.26
C ARG A 1088 55.81 21.72 13.95
N ALA A 1089 55.83 20.64 13.17
CA ALA A 1089 55.01 20.49 11.98
C ALA A 1089 53.53 20.31 12.36
N GLU A 1090 53.22 19.44 13.33
CA GLU A 1090 51.88 19.31 13.91
C GLU A 1090 51.36 20.64 14.48
N TYR A 1091 52.20 21.35 15.23
CA TYR A 1091 51.85 22.64 15.81
C TYR A 1091 51.59 23.72 14.75
N ARG A 1092 52.45 23.81 13.71
CA ARG A 1092 52.22 24.72 12.56
C ARG A 1092 50.91 24.40 11.84
N LYS A 1093 50.56 23.11 11.68
CA LYS A 1093 49.28 22.72 11.08
C LYS A 1093 48.09 23.20 11.94
N LYS A 1094 48.15 23.00 13.27
CA LYS A 1094 47.12 23.48 14.20
C LYS A 1094 47.00 25.00 14.22
N LEU A 1095 48.11 25.73 14.11
CA LEU A 1095 48.10 27.19 13.97
C LEU A 1095 47.40 27.61 12.68
N ALA A 1096 47.76 27.04 11.53
CA ALA A 1096 47.10 27.34 10.26
C ALA A 1096 45.58 27.06 10.30
N GLU A 1097 45.17 25.91 10.86
CA GLU A 1097 43.74 25.59 11.09
C GLU A 1097 43.04 26.55 12.07
N SER A 1098 43.79 27.28 12.92
CA SER A 1098 43.25 28.30 13.83
C SER A 1098 43.21 29.70 13.21
N GLU A 1099 44.21 30.02 12.37
CA GLU A 1099 44.29 31.27 11.60
C GLU A 1099 43.19 31.30 10.53
N GLU A 1100 42.95 30.19 9.82
CA GLU A 1100 41.82 30.05 8.88
C GLU A 1100 40.46 30.32 9.56
N LYS A 1101 40.25 29.78 10.77
CA LYS A 1101 39.03 30.03 11.56
C LYS A 1101 38.94 31.48 12.04
N LYS A 1102 40.06 32.11 12.40
CA LYS A 1102 40.13 33.52 12.78
C LYS A 1102 39.81 34.42 11.60
N GLU A 1103 40.39 34.18 10.43
CA GLU A 1103 40.05 34.89 9.19
C GLU A 1103 38.58 34.72 8.80
N ALA A 1104 38.03 33.50 8.89
CA ALA A 1104 36.63 33.26 8.58
C ALA A 1104 35.70 34.04 9.53
N ARG A 1105 36.08 34.15 10.82
CA ARG A 1105 35.38 34.98 11.80
C ARG A 1105 35.52 36.47 11.48
N GLU A 1106 36.72 36.97 11.19
CA GLU A 1106 36.96 38.37 10.85
C GLU A 1106 36.24 38.78 9.56
N LYS A 1107 36.20 37.91 8.54
CA LYS A 1107 35.41 38.08 7.32
C LYS A 1107 33.90 38.19 7.64
N LYS A 1108 33.38 37.38 8.58
CA LYS A 1108 31.98 37.45 9.02
C LYS A 1108 31.68 38.72 9.84
N GLU A 1109 32.53 39.07 10.80
CA GLU A 1109 32.38 40.27 11.63
C GLU A 1109 32.49 41.55 10.78
N SER A 1110 33.44 41.61 9.84
CA SER A 1110 33.56 42.68 8.85
C SER A 1110 32.30 42.78 7.97
N LYS A 1111 31.81 41.67 7.41
CA LYS A 1111 30.57 41.67 6.60
C LYS A 1111 29.35 42.09 7.42
N GLU A 1112 29.25 41.71 8.70
CA GLU A 1112 28.17 42.15 9.58
C GLU A 1112 28.27 43.65 9.94
N PHE A 1113 29.49 44.14 10.22
CA PHE A 1113 29.78 45.55 10.45
C PHE A 1113 29.41 46.41 9.24
N TRP A 1114 29.86 46.03 8.03
CA TRP A 1114 29.51 46.72 6.79
C TRP A 1114 28.02 46.60 6.46
N ARG A 1115 27.35 45.49 6.77
CA ARG A 1115 25.88 45.37 6.62
C ARG A 1115 25.13 46.30 7.57
N LYS A 1116 25.54 46.38 8.85
CA LYS A 1116 24.94 47.29 9.84
C LYS A 1116 25.17 48.75 9.46
N ASN A 1117 26.40 49.11 9.07
CA ASN A 1117 26.75 50.47 8.67
C ASN A 1117 26.18 50.85 7.30
N GLY A 1118 26.01 49.91 6.37
CA GLY A 1118 25.30 50.10 5.11
C GLY A 1118 23.84 50.49 5.38
N ARG A 1119 23.11 49.68 6.15
CA ARG A 1119 21.73 50.03 6.58
C ARG A 1119 21.69 51.34 7.37
N LYS A 1120 22.69 51.64 8.21
CA LYS A 1120 22.77 52.90 8.97
C LYS A 1120 23.08 54.12 8.09
N ARG A 1121 23.84 53.96 7.00
CA ARG A 1121 24.09 55.02 6.00
C ARG A 1121 22.88 55.21 5.08
N GLN A 1122 22.25 54.13 4.63
CA GLN A 1122 21.03 54.18 3.81
C GLN A 1122 19.86 54.83 4.57
N ALA A 1123 19.65 54.45 5.84
CA ALA A 1123 18.71 55.12 6.74
C ALA A 1123 19.16 56.53 7.19
N ALA A 1124 20.42 56.92 6.89
CA ALA A 1124 20.88 58.29 7.05
C ALA A 1124 20.65 59.11 5.77
N ASP A 1125 20.77 58.56 4.56
CA ASP A 1125 20.43 59.27 3.31
C ASP A 1125 18.92 59.55 3.22
N GLU A 1126 18.06 58.59 3.56
CA GLU A 1126 16.61 58.83 3.74
C GLU A 1126 16.29 59.80 4.91
N GLY A 1127 17.27 60.06 5.77
CA GLY A 1127 17.18 60.96 6.93
C GLY A 1127 17.99 62.26 6.83
N ALA A 1128 18.73 62.49 5.73
CA ALA A 1128 19.72 63.57 5.59
C ALA A 1128 19.14 64.84 4.94
N GLY A 1129 17.82 64.91 4.78
CA GLY A 1129 17.07 66.14 4.51
C GLY A 1129 17.05 67.15 5.67
N GLY A 1130 18.22 67.43 6.27
CA GLY A 1130 18.47 68.56 7.16
C GLY A 1130 18.38 68.30 8.68
N GLY A 1131 19.31 68.89 9.45
CA GLY A 1131 19.18 68.95 10.92
C GLY A 1131 20.46 69.08 11.77
N GLY A 1132 21.63 69.37 11.19
CA GLY A 1132 22.91 69.34 11.92
C GLY A 1132 23.45 70.69 12.44
N GLN A 1133 22.78 71.39 13.36
CA GLN A 1133 23.44 72.43 14.17
C GLN A 1133 23.01 72.52 15.64
N LYS A 1134 24.04 72.48 16.49
CA LYS A 1134 24.18 73.12 17.83
C LYS A 1134 23.13 72.80 18.91
N ARG A 1135 23.62 72.11 19.96
CA ARG A 1135 23.65 72.73 21.29
C ARG A 1135 24.79 72.17 22.16
N ARG A 1136 25.60 73.09 22.72
CA ARG A 1136 26.51 72.84 23.84
C ARG A 1136 25.70 72.82 25.14
N LYS A 1137 25.82 71.76 25.94
CA LYS A 1137 26.44 71.82 27.28
C LYS A 1137 26.73 70.40 27.75
#